data_AF-A0A414R828-F1
#
_entry.id   AF-A0A414R828-F1
#
_cell.length_a   1.000
_cell.length_b   1.000
_cell.length_c   1.000
_cell.angle_alpha   90.00
_cell.angle_beta   90.00
_cell.angle_gamma   90.00
#
_symmetry.space_group_name_H-M   'P 1'
#
loop_
_entity.id
_entity.type
_entity.pdbx_description
1 polymer ?
#
loop_
_entity_poly.entity_id
_entity_poly.type
_entity_poly.pdbx_seq_one_letter_code
_entity_poly.pdbx_strand_id
1 'polypeptide(L)'
;MEEKNNKEKIAEESVQSDENTVAEEANNKELEIKKEETTVEQESAEAEKIVETAEQKEAAESTKELATQEDSEQKQTAKKKDSKSEESEQEEKENGRYKVIAKLEPNLWTYGSPVLFEKGTLERDQVSNINRLSLIFTNIYEEKEIRDLYITIYADDGEGNVEQINHSYLAMGQEYLASKGKAAKITIKNENAVKFIIKIDKVVFVDGSVWTKKDAVLESAGEMEDVEVFAQAKTKDYEDNYISGMEEVQKDDSASIGNGIEILKRIAWYKNSKELIKTAHKKYDIAVKNEERKQASENRRANRQKDVKKKYMTALVAVGVIIAIVAIVTVAFFIPNKKYKNAEKLLKNQKYTQAVTEFKDLGGFRKSKEFLAEAYYNIGLQALNEKDEDKASDYFKKSNDADKSSEYGKQAGAFLDYYAATDALDKKDYDKAQQLFTSSAQAASDFNLINKASAGMAQVSYIKADYSTAWQTIKNVYAKDNKTFQAQYAEYGYAYAKQLIDKGSIKEGMEVYSKVEKLSKSANLSESVYNQAVKLGEAGKIQESLNLLNQIKGNYAKAKTLYDSMNSFHKKVSLWLGTWKHRGTVNGEKTTYYITFSEVLYKGEPCIKIKDMNNKSLGYDVEISSKNHITQIEVGKYMIHFKLKNNHNQKLTYTLLEGKKMLRELKYEGVTYKTKYKKK
;
A
#
# COMPACT_ATOMS: atom_id res chain seq x y z
N MET A 1 73.73 45.08 -27.08
CA MET A 1 73.04 43.96 -27.76
C MET A 1 73.09 42.68 -26.92
N GLU A 2 74.18 42.40 -26.20
CA GLU A 2 74.27 41.24 -25.28
C GLU A 2 73.32 41.28 -24.07
N GLU A 3 73.00 42.46 -23.54
CA GLU A 3 72.11 42.58 -22.35
C GLU A 3 70.63 42.32 -22.66
N LYS A 4 70.22 42.42 -23.94
CA LYS A 4 68.85 42.16 -24.40
C LYS A 4 68.62 40.66 -24.63
N ASN A 5 69.60 39.97 -25.22
CA ASN A 5 69.56 38.52 -25.43
C ASN A 5 69.56 37.73 -24.11
N ASN A 6 70.21 38.23 -23.06
CA ASN A 6 70.27 37.51 -21.78
C ASN A 6 68.94 37.58 -21.00
N LYS A 7 68.12 38.64 -21.22
CA LYS A 7 66.79 38.77 -20.60
C LYS A 7 65.72 37.95 -21.32
N GLU A 8 65.80 37.82 -22.65
CA GLU A 8 64.89 36.92 -23.40
C GLU A 8 65.16 35.45 -23.08
N LYS A 9 66.43 35.05 -22.93
CA LYS A 9 66.77 33.66 -22.60
C LYS A 9 66.33 33.23 -21.20
N ILE A 10 66.42 34.12 -20.21
CA ILE A 10 65.94 33.84 -18.84
C ILE A 10 64.39 33.81 -18.79
N ALA A 11 63.71 34.60 -19.62
CA ALA A 11 62.26 34.56 -19.72
C ALA A 11 61.76 33.27 -20.38
N GLU A 12 62.39 32.81 -21.46
CA GLU A 12 62.05 31.54 -22.13
C GLU A 12 62.32 30.32 -21.25
N GLU A 13 63.46 30.29 -20.52
CA GLU A 13 63.76 29.18 -19.59
C GLU A 13 62.77 29.14 -18.39
N SER A 14 62.25 30.29 -17.94
CA SER A 14 61.25 30.34 -16.86
C SER A 14 59.85 29.89 -17.28
N VAL A 15 59.43 30.22 -18.51
CA VAL A 15 58.14 29.79 -19.05
C VAL A 15 58.14 28.29 -19.31
N GLN A 16 59.27 27.75 -19.79
CA GLN A 16 59.40 26.33 -20.08
C GLN A 16 59.52 25.46 -18.81
N SER A 17 60.06 26.00 -17.71
CA SER A 17 60.01 25.33 -16.40
C SER A 17 58.61 25.31 -15.80
N ASP A 18 57.83 26.38 -15.96
CA ASP A 18 56.47 26.46 -15.44
C ASP A 18 55.51 25.54 -16.23
N GLU A 19 55.67 25.42 -17.55
CA GLU A 19 54.86 24.49 -18.36
C GLU A 19 55.15 23.01 -18.05
N ASN A 20 56.42 22.65 -17.81
CA ASN A 20 56.77 21.28 -17.41
C ASN A 20 56.23 20.92 -16.02
N THR A 21 56.20 21.88 -15.09
CA THR A 21 55.68 21.65 -13.73
C THR A 21 54.16 21.45 -13.73
N VAL A 22 53.43 22.20 -14.57
CA VAL A 22 51.96 22.05 -14.72
C VAL A 22 51.59 20.74 -15.40
N ALA A 23 52.38 20.27 -16.38
CA ALA A 23 52.17 18.98 -17.02
C ALA A 23 52.42 17.80 -16.07
N GLU A 24 53.43 17.91 -15.19
CA GLU A 24 53.77 16.89 -14.21
C GLU A 24 52.74 16.81 -13.06
N GLU A 25 52.21 17.96 -12.61
CA GLU A 25 51.08 18.00 -11.66
C GLU A 25 49.78 17.44 -12.26
N ALA A 26 49.48 17.72 -13.53
CA ALA A 26 48.29 17.18 -14.19
C ALA A 26 48.36 15.65 -14.33
N ASN A 27 49.53 15.12 -14.68
CA ASN A 27 49.73 13.68 -14.86
C ASN A 27 49.69 12.93 -13.52
N ASN A 28 50.25 13.49 -12.45
CA ASN A 28 50.14 12.92 -11.11
C ASN A 28 48.71 12.91 -10.59
N LYS A 29 47.92 13.95 -10.88
CA LYS A 29 46.51 14.03 -10.50
C LYS A 29 45.63 13.03 -11.24
N GLU A 30 45.91 12.77 -12.52
CA GLU A 30 45.22 11.74 -13.30
C GLU A 30 45.55 10.33 -12.81
N LEU A 31 46.78 10.11 -12.32
CA LEU A 31 47.22 8.86 -11.72
C LEU A 31 46.59 8.61 -10.34
N GLU A 32 46.35 9.67 -9.58
CA GLU A 32 45.66 9.64 -8.28
C GLU A 32 44.16 9.34 -8.45
N ILE A 33 43.51 9.94 -9.44
CA ILE A 33 42.10 9.67 -9.81
C ILE A 33 41.92 8.21 -10.26
N LYS A 34 42.84 7.68 -11.09
CA LYS A 34 42.77 6.27 -11.53
C LYS A 34 42.95 5.28 -10.37
N LYS A 35 43.74 5.64 -9.34
CA LYS A 35 43.89 4.83 -8.12
C LYS A 35 42.65 4.90 -7.23
N GLU A 36 42.02 6.07 -7.09
CA GLU A 36 40.75 6.20 -6.36
C GLU A 36 39.62 5.41 -7.06
N GLU A 37 39.52 5.47 -8.40
CA GLU A 37 38.51 4.71 -9.15
C GLU A 37 38.67 3.19 -8.99
N THR A 38 39.91 2.67 -8.99
CA THR A 38 40.15 1.23 -8.74
C THR A 38 39.84 0.82 -7.31
N THR A 39 40.05 1.71 -6.34
CA THR A 39 39.74 1.45 -4.92
C THR A 39 38.22 1.42 -4.70
N VAL A 40 37.49 2.34 -5.34
CA VAL A 40 36.01 2.39 -5.28
C VAL A 40 35.36 1.19 -5.98
N GLU A 41 35.90 0.72 -7.10
CA GLU A 41 35.42 -0.52 -7.74
C GLU A 41 35.66 -1.76 -6.87
N GLN A 42 36.80 -1.84 -6.17
CA GLN A 42 37.07 -2.93 -5.23
C GLN A 42 36.16 -2.91 -4.00
N GLU A 43 35.93 -1.73 -3.40
CA GLU A 43 35.01 -1.58 -2.27
C GLU A 43 33.55 -1.85 -2.66
N SER A 44 33.13 -1.46 -3.87
CA SER A 44 31.80 -1.78 -4.41
C SER A 44 31.60 -3.27 -4.64
N ALA A 45 32.61 -3.97 -5.17
CA ALA A 45 32.55 -5.41 -5.38
C ALA A 45 32.53 -6.20 -4.06
N GLU A 46 33.18 -5.70 -3.02
CA GLU A 46 33.14 -6.29 -1.68
C GLU A 46 31.80 -6.05 -0.98
N ALA A 47 31.21 -4.85 -1.15
CA ALA A 47 29.87 -4.53 -0.65
C ALA A 47 28.76 -5.38 -1.31
N GLU A 48 28.80 -5.59 -2.63
CA GLU A 48 27.84 -6.46 -3.33
C GLU A 48 27.91 -7.91 -2.81
N LYS A 49 29.11 -8.40 -2.52
CA LYS A 49 29.32 -9.76 -1.98
C LYS A 49 28.76 -9.92 -0.56
N ILE A 50 28.83 -8.87 0.26
CA ILE A 50 28.27 -8.84 1.62
C ILE A 50 26.74 -8.84 1.57
N VAL A 51 26.13 -8.08 0.65
CA VAL A 51 24.67 -8.05 0.45
C VAL A 51 24.15 -9.40 -0.03
N GLU A 52 24.81 -10.02 -1.02
CA GLU A 52 24.41 -11.34 -1.53
C GLU A 52 24.50 -12.44 -0.44
N THR A 53 25.49 -12.34 0.46
CA THR A 53 25.64 -13.26 1.59
C THR A 53 24.59 -13.02 2.69
N ALA A 54 24.16 -11.76 2.90
CA ALA A 54 23.11 -11.41 3.85
C ALA A 54 21.72 -11.87 3.36
N GLU A 55 21.41 -11.69 2.08
CA GLU A 55 20.15 -12.15 1.47
C GLU A 55 20.03 -13.68 1.48
N GLN A 56 21.13 -14.42 1.26
CA GLN A 56 21.15 -15.87 1.39
C GLN A 56 20.94 -16.35 2.84
N LYS A 57 21.36 -15.55 3.83
CA LYS A 57 21.20 -15.85 5.25
C LYS A 57 19.78 -15.56 5.75
N GLU A 58 19.15 -14.47 5.30
CA GLU A 58 17.73 -14.18 5.57
C GLU A 58 16.80 -15.21 4.90
N ALA A 59 17.11 -15.67 3.68
CA ALA A 59 16.34 -16.73 3.01
C ALA A 59 16.42 -18.08 3.75
N ALA A 60 17.55 -18.38 4.39
CA ALA A 60 17.76 -19.59 5.19
C ALA A 60 17.11 -19.52 6.59
N GLU A 61 17.00 -18.33 7.18
CA GLU A 61 16.28 -18.12 8.46
C GLU A 61 14.76 -18.10 8.26
N SER A 62 14.27 -17.51 7.17
CA SER A 62 12.86 -17.54 6.76
C SER A 62 12.33 -18.96 6.52
N THR A 63 13.13 -19.84 5.91
CA THR A 63 12.75 -21.25 5.69
C THR A 63 12.78 -22.08 6.98
N LYS A 64 13.57 -21.68 7.98
CA LYS A 64 13.57 -22.31 9.31
C LYS A 64 12.38 -21.87 10.16
N GLU A 65 11.96 -20.61 10.08
CA GLU A 65 10.76 -20.12 10.79
C GLU A 65 9.47 -20.73 10.22
N LEU A 66 9.36 -20.92 8.89
CA LEU A 66 8.21 -21.59 8.27
C LEU A 66 8.07 -23.05 8.71
N ALA A 67 9.18 -23.79 8.78
CA ALA A 67 9.18 -25.18 9.23
C ALA A 67 8.85 -25.35 10.73
N THR A 68 9.03 -24.30 11.53
CA THR A 68 8.72 -24.34 12.98
C THR A 68 7.27 -23.92 13.27
N GLN A 69 6.62 -23.18 12.36
CA GLN A 69 5.20 -22.83 12.46
C GLN A 69 4.28 -23.99 12.03
N GLU A 70 4.62 -24.73 10.98
CA GLU A 70 3.80 -25.88 10.52
C GLU A 70 3.75 -27.03 11.53
N ASP A 71 4.83 -27.25 12.29
CA ASP A 71 4.90 -28.30 13.33
C ASP A 71 4.11 -27.92 14.61
N SER A 72 3.75 -26.64 14.76
CA SER A 72 2.95 -26.13 15.88
C SER A 72 1.44 -26.17 15.62
N GLU A 73 1.00 -26.13 14.36
CA GLU A 73 -0.41 -26.18 13.97
C GLU A 73 -0.95 -27.63 13.84
N GLN A 74 -0.08 -28.62 13.62
CA GLN A 74 -0.48 -30.04 13.60
C GLN A 74 -0.76 -30.65 15.00
N LYS A 75 -0.57 -29.90 16.09
CA LYS A 75 -0.79 -30.39 17.47
C LYS A 75 -2.09 -29.94 18.15
N GLN A 76 -3.01 -29.23 17.47
CA GLN A 76 -4.26 -28.78 18.09
C GLN A 76 -5.58 -29.35 17.54
N THR A 77 -5.58 -30.29 16.60
CA THR A 77 -6.81 -30.95 16.11
C THR A 77 -6.77 -32.47 16.19
N ALA A 78 -6.48 -32.99 17.38
CA ALA A 78 -6.73 -34.39 17.72
C ALA A 78 -7.43 -34.48 19.09
N LYS A 79 -8.77 -34.37 19.09
CA LYS A 79 -9.69 -34.99 20.09
C LYS A 79 -11.15 -34.61 19.81
N LYS A 80 -11.86 -35.46 19.07
CA LYS A 80 -13.11 -36.11 19.53
C LYS A 80 -13.67 -37.02 18.44
N LYS A 81 -13.69 -38.30 18.77
CA LYS A 81 -14.41 -39.37 18.07
C LYS A 81 -15.81 -39.49 18.69
N ASP A 82 -16.69 -40.08 17.90
CA ASP A 82 -17.99 -40.68 18.23
C ASP A 82 -19.25 -39.81 18.07
N SER A 83 -19.89 -39.95 16.90
CA SER A 83 -21.23 -40.56 16.83
C SER A 83 -21.61 -40.86 15.38
N LYS A 84 -22.50 -41.83 15.24
CA LYS A 84 -22.78 -42.70 14.10
C LYS A 84 -24.01 -42.21 13.30
N SER A 85 -24.13 -42.75 12.08
CA SER A 85 -25.33 -43.03 11.25
C SER A 85 -25.75 -42.05 10.13
N GLU A 86 -25.81 -42.66 8.93
CA GLU A 86 -26.82 -42.54 7.84
C GLU A 86 -26.85 -41.21 7.05
N GLU A 87 -26.93 -41.14 5.72
CA GLU A 87 -27.19 -42.11 4.65
C GLU A 87 -26.84 -41.45 3.30
N SER A 88 -26.27 -42.23 2.38
CA SER A 88 -26.25 -42.13 0.91
C SER A 88 -26.48 -40.79 0.20
N GLU A 89 -25.42 -40.26 -0.45
CA GLU A 89 -25.55 -39.41 -1.63
C GLU A 89 -25.28 -40.21 -2.91
N GLN A 90 -26.12 -39.94 -3.91
CA GLN A 90 -26.31 -40.68 -5.14
C GLN A 90 -25.09 -40.61 -6.07
N GLU A 91 -24.57 -41.77 -6.46
CA GLU A 91 -23.67 -41.93 -7.59
C GLU A 91 -24.40 -41.56 -8.91
N GLU A 92 -24.03 -40.44 -9.52
CA GLU A 92 -24.31 -40.21 -10.93
C GLU A 92 -23.41 -41.11 -11.79
N LYS A 93 -24.03 -42.01 -12.54
CA LYS A 93 -23.39 -42.90 -13.51
C LYS A 93 -22.83 -42.09 -14.70
N GLU A 94 -21.53 -41.85 -14.76
CA GLU A 94 -20.85 -41.48 -16.01
C GLU A 94 -20.29 -42.72 -16.72
N ASN A 95 -21.00 -43.19 -17.74
CA ASN A 95 -20.63 -44.36 -18.56
C ASN A 95 -19.70 -43.96 -19.75
N GLY A 96 -18.76 -43.03 -19.53
CA GLY A 96 -17.86 -42.49 -20.55
C GLY A 96 -16.40 -42.89 -20.34
N ARG A 97 -15.59 -42.98 -21.42
CA ARG A 97 -14.16 -43.34 -21.38
C ARG A 97 -13.33 -42.51 -20.39
N TYR A 98 -13.75 -41.30 -20.09
CA TYR A 98 -13.04 -40.38 -19.19
C TYR A 98 -13.89 -40.14 -17.95
N LYS A 99 -13.29 -40.30 -16.76
CA LYS A 99 -13.89 -39.98 -15.46
C LYS A 99 -13.27 -38.69 -14.93
N VAL A 100 -14.06 -37.67 -14.61
CA VAL A 100 -13.56 -36.44 -13.98
C VAL A 100 -13.06 -36.75 -12.57
N ILE A 101 -11.81 -36.41 -12.27
CA ILE A 101 -11.18 -36.58 -10.95
C ILE A 101 -11.28 -35.27 -10.15
N ALA A 102 -10.89 -34.16 -10.78
CA ALA A 102 -10.85 -32.85 -10.14
C ALA A 102 -11.08 -31.73 -11.16
N LYS A 103 -11.60 -30.60 -10.67
CA LYS A 103 -11.65 -29.33 -11.40
C LYS A 103 -10.74 -28.36 -10.67
N LEU A 104 -9.87 -27.68 -11.41
CA LEU A 104 -9.05 -26.61 -10.85
C LEU A 104 -9.94 -25.42 -10.51
N GLU A 105 -9.48 -24.56 -9.59
CA GLU A 105 -10.12 -23.28 -9.34
C GLU A 105 -10.25 -22.49 -10.66
N PRO A 106 -11.39 -21.83 -10.90
CA PRO A 106 -11.59 -21.06 -12.11
C PRO A 106 -10.76 -19.78 -12.09
N ASN A 107 -10.51 -19.22 -13.27
CA ASN A 107 -9.92 -17.90 -13.46
C ASN A 107 -8.53 -17.73 -12.82
N LEU A 108 -7.64 -18.69 -13.04
CA LEU A 108 -6.26 -18.61 -12.57
C LEU A 108 -5.47 -17.59 -13.39
N TRP A 109 -4.84 -16.65 -12.70
CA TRP A 109 -4.14 -15.52 -13.30
C TRP A 109 -3.02 -14.98 -12.40
N THR A 110 -2.08 -14.25 -12.98
CA THR A 110 -1.06 -13.51 -12.22
C THR A 110 -0.90 -12.12 -12.78
N TYR A 111 -0.58 -11.16 -11.92
CA TYR A 111 -0.49 -9.76 -12.32
C TYR A 111 0.43 -9.56 -13.53
N GLY A 112 -0.14 -8.99 -14.58
CA GLY A 112 0.54 -8.68 -15.84
C GLY A 112 0.60 -9.80 -16.85
N SER A 113 0.03 -10.98 -16.56
CA SER A 113 -0.07 -12.06 -17.54
C SER A 113 -1.02 -11.69 -18.68
N PRO A 114 -0.63 -11.89 -19.95
CA PRO A 114 -1.53 -11.72 -21.09
C PRO A 114 -2.55 -12.87 -21.22
N VAL A 115 -2.45 -13.90 -20.37
CA VAL A 115 -3.28 -15.11 -20.41
C VAL A 115 -4.03 -15.30 -19.10
N LEU A 116 -5.34 -15.51 -19.18
CA LEU A 116 -6.22 -15.93 -18.09
C LEU A 116 -6.58 -17.41 -18.28
N PHE A 117 -6.36 -18.26 -17.28
CA PHE A 117 -6.78 -19.66 -17.31
C PHE A 117 -8.17 -19.79 -16.72
N GLU A 118 -9.19 -19.85 -17.58
CA GLU A 118 -10.59 -19.89 -17.17
C GLU A 118 -10.92 -21.17 -16.39
N LYS A 119 -10.45 -22.32 -16.87
CA LYS A 119 -10.84 -23.65 -16.35
C LYS A 119 -9.73 -24.67 -16.50
N GLY A 120 -9.60 -25.55 -15.52
CA GLY A 120 -8.81 -26.78 -15.60
C GLY A 120 -9.63 -28.00 -15.20
N THR A 121 -9.45 -29.12 -15.90
CA THR A 121 -10.13 -30.38 -15.57
C THR A 121 -9.15 -31.54 -15.66
N LEU A 122 -9.02 -32.27 -14.55
CA LEU A 122 -8.28 -33.50 -14.45
C LEU A 122 -9.22 -34.68 -14.69
N GLU A 123 -8.91 -35.53 -15.65
CA GLU A 123 -9.70 -36.69 -16.03
C GLU A 123 -8.84 -37.96 -15.98
N ARG A 124 -9.41 -39.09 -15.51
CA ARG A 124 -8.83 -40.41 -15.67
C ARG A 124 -9.31 -41.00 -17.00
N ASP A 125 -8.41 -41.32 -17.91
CA ASP A 125 -8.72 -42.19 -19.04
C ASP A 125 -8.87 -43.62 -18.53
N GLN A 126 -10.09 -44.15 -18.50
CA GLN A 126 -10.39 -45.48 -17.95
C GLN A 126 -9.83 -46.61 -18.83
N VAL A 127 -9.45 -46.35 -20.08
CA VAL A 127 -8.87 -47.35 -20.98
C VAL A 127 -7.36 -47.42 -20.81
N SER A 128 -6.67 -46.28 -20.85
CA SER A 128 -5.21 -46.25 -20.71
C SER A 128 -4.75 -46.24 -19.25
N ASN A 129 -5.67 -46.00 -18.31
CA ASN A 129 -5.38 -45.80 -16.89
C ASN A 129 -4.32 -44.69 -16.69
N ILE A 130 -4.53 -43.52 -17.30
CA ILE A 130 -3.63 -42.35 -17.22
C ILE A 130 -4.44 -41.09 -16.87
N ASN A 131 -3.89 -40.25 -15.98
CA ASN A 131 -4.46 -38.95 -15.65
C ASN A 131 -4.14 -37.93 -16.76
N ARG A 132 -5.15 -37.16 -17.18
CA ARG A 132 -5.06 -36.14 -18.22
C ARG A 132 -5.62 -34.82 -17.72
N LEU A 133 -4.77 -33.79 -17.67
CA LEU A 133 -5.17 -32.43 -17.37
C LEU A 133 -5.50 -31.69 -18.67
N SER A 134 -6.67 -31.06 -18.71
CA SER A 134 -7.10 -30.17 -19.79
C SER A 134 -7.23 -28.76 -19.24
N LEU A 135 -6.65 -27.79 -19.93
CA LEU A 135 -6.70 -26.37 -19.55
C LEU A 135 -7.45 -25.58 -20.61
N ILE A 136 -8.24 -24.60 -20.20
CA ILE A 136 -8.86 -23.60 -21.09
C ILE A 136 -8.35 -22.24 -20.64
N PHE A 137 -7.79 -21.49 -21.58
CA PHE A 137 -7.25 -20.17 -21.31
C PHE A 137 -7.54 -19.18 -22.43
N THR A 138 -7.68 -17.92 -22.05
CA THR A 138 -8.06 -16.80 -22.89
C THR A 138 -6.91 -15.82 -23.05
N ASN A 139 -6.72 -15.28 -24.25
CA ASN A 139 -5.85 -14.11 -24.45
C ASN A 139 -6.61 -12.87 -23.97
N ILE A 140 -6.15 -12.24 -22.90
CA ILE A 140 -6.75 -11.02 -22.34
C ILE A 140 -5.98 -9.75 -22.74
N TYR A 141 -4.98 -9.87 -23.62
CA TYR A 141 -4.20 -8.74 -24.09
C TYR A 141 -4.66 -8.31 -25.49
N GLU A 142 -5.29 -7.14 -25.56
CA GLU A 142 -5.95 -6.63 -26.77
C GLU A 142 -4.96 -6.28 -27.89
N GLU A 143 -3.76 -5.81 -27.54
CA GLU A 143 -2.82 -5.27 -28.52
C GLU A 143 -2.15 -6.34 -29.38
N LYS A 144 -2.08 -7.60 -28.93
CA LYS A 144 -1.27 -8.65 -29.59
C LYS A 144 -1.91 -10.04 -29.54
N GLU A 145 -1.80 -10.73 -30.68
CA GLU A 145 -2.13 -12.14 -30.78
C GLU A 145 -1.05 -13.04 -30.19
N ILE A 146 -1.45 -14.07 -29.44
CA ILE A 146 -0.53 -15.02 -28.85
C ILE A 146 -0.18 -16.12 -29.86
N ARG A 147 1.11 -16.26 -30.14
CA ARG A 147 1.65 -17.34 -30.99
C ARG A 147 1.94 -18.57 -30.16
N ASP A 148 2.73 -18.44 -29.09
CA ASP A 148 3.18 -19.55 -28.26
C ASP A 148 2.99 -19.26 -26.76
N LEU A 149 2.63 -20.28 -25.99
CA LEU A 149 2.50 -20.23 -24.53
C LEU A 149 3.28 -21.40 -23.92
N TYR A 150 4.23 -21.08 -23.04
CA TYR A 150 5.04 -22.06 -22.31
C TYR A 150 4.65 -22.02 -20.84
N ILE A 151 4.33 -23.19 -20.28
CA ILE A 151 3.93 -23.34 -18.89
C ILE A 151 4.66 -24.49 -18.22
N THR A 152 4.79 -24.37 -16.90
CA THR A 152 5.21 -25.44 -16.00
C THR A 152 4.05 -25.73 -15.05
N ILE A 153 3.73 -27.00 -14.88
CA ILE A 153 2.67 -27.50 -14.01
C ILE A 153 3.31 -28.33 -12.91
N TYR A 154 2.97 -28.03 -11.66
CA TYR A 154 3.35 -28.81 -10.50
C TYR A 154 2.12 -29.55 -9.99
N ALA A 155 2.16 -30.89 -10.05
CA ALA A 155 1.09 -31.78 -9.64
C ALA A 155 1.48 -32.50 -8.34
N ASP A 156 0.80 -32.19 -7.25
CA ASP A 156 1.12 -32.62 -5.88
C ASP A 156 0.02 -33.54 -5.33
N ASP A 157 0.43 -34.64 -4.69
CA ASP A 157 -0.46 -35.61 -4.03
C ASP A 157 -0.86 -35.24 -2.60
N GLY A 158 -0.30 -34.17 -2.04
CA GLY A 158 -0.55 -33.73 -0.66
C GLY A 158 0.27 -34.47 0.39
N GLU A 159 1.09 -35.45 0.00
CA GLU A 159 2.03 -36.20 0.84
C GLU A 159 3.50 -35.76 0.59
N GLY A 160 3.68 -34.71 -0.22
CA GLY A 160 4.99 -34.12 -0.53
C GLY A 160 5.62 -34.63 -1.82
N ASN A 161 4.95 -35.51 -2.59
CA ASN A 161 5.44 -35.91 -3.90
C ASN A 161 4.90 -34.98 -4.99
N VAL A 162 5.79 -34.19 -5.58
CA VAL A 162 5.45 -33.23 -6.62
C VAL A 162 6.01 -33.67 -7.98
N GLU A 163 5.14 -33.84 -8.97
CA GLU A 163 5.53 -34.03 -10.36
C GLU A 163 5.58 -32.66 -11.08
N GLN A 164 6.70 -32.36 -11.73
CA GLN A 164 6.83 -31.17 -12.58
C GLN A 164 6.67 -31.54 -14.06
N ILE A 165 5.74 -30.88 -14.74
CA ILE A 165 5.43 -31.07 -16.16
C ILE A 165 5.62 -29.77 -16.92
N ASN A 166 6.54 -29.76 -17.90
CA ASN A 166 6.69 -28.64 -18.83
C ASN A 166 5.81 -28.89 -20.05
N HIS A 167 5.01 -27.89 -20.43
CA HIS A 167 4.12 -27.97 -21.58
C HIS A 167 4.16 -26.69 -22.41
N SER A 168 3.97 -26.83 -23.73
CA SER A 168 3.95 -25.70 -24.65
C SER A 168 2.81 -25.81 -25.63
N TYR A 169 2.05 -24.73 -25.77
CA TYR A 169 1.10 -24.52 -26.84
C TYR A 169 1.78 -23.67 -27.90
N LEU A 170 1.93 -24.19 -29.12
CA LEU A 170 2.70 -23.56 -30.19
C LEU A 170 1.80 -23.15 -31.36
N ALA A 171 2.21 -22.11 -32.08
CA ALA A 171 1.59 -21.66 -33.34
C ALA A 171 0.06 -21.47 -33.23
N MET A 172 -0.40 -20.90 -32.12
CA MET A 172 -1.81 -20.75 -31.82
C MET A 172 -2.49 -19.63 -32.61
N GLY A 173 -1.83 -18.49 -32.84
CA GLY A 173 -2.48 -17.31 -33.44
C GLY A 173 -3.76 -16.93 -32.70
N GLN A 174 -3.67 -16.81 -31.37
CA GLN A 174 -4.83 -16.64 -30.50
C GLN A 174 -5.14 -15.14 -30.35
N GLU A 175 -6.24 -14.74 -31.00
CA GLU A 175 -6.81 -13.39 -30.96
C GLU A 175 -7.30 -12.98 -29.55
N TYR A 176 -7.51 -11.68 -29.36
CA TYR A 176 -8.07 -11.12 -28.13
C TYR A 176 -9.43 -11.75 -27.80
N LEU A 177 -9.61 -12.11 -26.52
CA LEU A 177 -10.76 -12.84 -25.96
C LEU A 177 -11.04 -14.22 -26.56
N ALA A 178 -10.20 -14.70 -27.49
CA ALA A 178 -10.29 -16.08 -27.95
C ALA A 178 -9.76 -17.03 -26.87
N SER A 179 -10.46 -18.14 -26.63
CA SER A 179 -10.03 -19.20 -25.70
C SER A 179 -9.51 -20.43 -26.45
N LYS A 180 -8.43 -21.04 -25.94
CA LYS A 180 -7.85 -22.30 -26.44
C LYS A 180 -7.43 -23.21 -25.29
N GLY A 181 -6.81 -24.35 -25.62
CA GLY A 181 -6.14 -25.23 -24.66
C GLY A 181 -6.80 -26.60 -24.45
N LYS A 182 -8.14 -26.70 -24.55
CA LYS A 182 -8.90 -27.92 -24.20
C LYS A 182 -8.44 -29.19 -24.94
N ALA A 183 -7.97 -29.02 -26.17
CA ALA A 183 -7.51 -30.12 -27.02
C ALA A 183 -6.19 -30.73 -26.55
N ALA A 184 -5.33 -29.96 -25.87
CA ALA A 184 -4.12 -30.49 -25.28
C ALA A 184 -4.47 -31.24 -23.99
N LYS A 185 -4.39 -32.57 -24.06
CA LYS A 185 -4.55 -33.46 -22.91
C LYS A 185 -3.18 -33.73 -22.31
N ILE A 186 -2.81 -32.96 -21.29
CA ILE A 186 -1.50 -33.02 -20.63
C ILE A 186 -1.47 -34.25 -19.73
N THR A 187 -0.53 -35.16 -19.96
CA THR A 187 -0.39 -36.37 -19.14
C THR A 187 0.19 -36.03 -17.77
N ILE A 188 -0.48 -36.51 -16.72
CA ILE A 188 -0.02 -36.46 -15.33
C ILE A 188 0.29 -37.91 -14.92
N LYS A 189 1.54 -38.20 -14.56
CA LYS A 189 1.95 -39.56 -14.16
C LYS A 189 1.64 -39.84 -12.71
N ASN A 190 1.66 -38.81 -11.86
CA ASN A 190 1.24 -38.91 -10.47
C ASN A 190 -0.28 -39.20 -10.42
N GLU A 191 -0.61 -40.46 -10.14
CA GLU A 191 -2.00 -40.92 -10.12
C GLU A 191 -2.80 -40.32 -8.97
N ASN A 192 -2.10 -39.95 -7.89
CA ASN A 192 -2.67 -39.43 -6.65
C ASN A 192 -2.67 -37.89 -6.60
N ALA A 193 -2.24 -37.20 -7.66
CA ALA A 193 -2.18 -35.75 -7.67
C ALA A 193 -3.56 -35.11 -7.46
N VAL A 194 -3.67 -34.29 -6.42
CA VAL A 194 -4.91 -33.59 -6.02
C VAL A 194 -4.76 -32.07 -6.01
N LYS A 195 -3.53 -31.54 -5.96
CA LYS A 195 -3.22 -30.11 -6.02
C LYS A 195 -2.41 -29.78 -7.28
N PHE A 196 -2.73 -28.64 -7.90
CA PHE A 196 -2.10 -28.22 -9.15
C PHE A 196 -1.70 -26.75 -9.06
N ILE A 197 -0.42 -26.46 -9.29
CA ILE A 197 0.10 -25.11 -9.42
C ILE A 197 0.56 -24.93 -10.86
N ILE A 198 0.09 -23.86 -11.51
CA ILE A 198 0.47 -23.53 -12.89
C ILE A 198 1.34 -22.28 -12.85
N LYS A 199 2.47 -22.35 -13.54
CA LYS A 199 3.39 -21.23 -13.76
C LYS A 199 3.48 -20.95 -15.25
N ILE A 200 3.41 -19.68 -15.63
CA ILE A 200 3.71 -19.25 -17.00
C ILE A 200 5.21 -18.97 -17.10
N ASP A 201 5.90 -19.67 -17.99
CA ASP A 201 7.34 -19.45 -18.19
C ASP A 201 7.59 -18.29 -19.16
N LYS A 202 6.84 -18.27 -20.27
CA LYS A 202 6.83 -17.16 -21.23
C LYS A 202 5.64 -17.24 -22.17
N VAL A 203 5.29 -16.10 -22.76
CA VAL A 203 4.33 -15.98 -23.87
C VAL A 203 5.03 -15.32 -25.04
N VAL A 204 4.89 -15.88 -26.24
CA VAL A 204 5.44 -15.32 -27.48
C VAL A 204 4.29 -14.85 -28.34
N PHE A 205 4.33 -13.59 -28.76
CA PHE A 205 3.31 -13.00 -29.62
C PHE A 205 3.65 -13.19 -31.10
N VAL A 206 2.66 -13.00 -31.97
CA VAL A 206 2.83 -13.17 -33.43
C VAL A 206 3.87 -12.21 -34.01
N ASP A 207 4.00 -11.00 -33.45
CA ASP A 207 5.03 -10.01 -33.81
C ASP A 207 6.45 -10.38 -33.36
N GLY A 208 6.61 -11.51 -32.67
CA GLY A 208 7.89 -12.00 -32.15
C GLY A 208 8.28 -11.42 -30.79
N SER A 209 7.52 -10.46 -30.24
CA SER A 209 7.74 -9.97 -28.88
C SER A 209 7.43 -11.06 -27.85
N VAL A 210 8.12 -10.99 -26.71
CA VAL A 210 8.07 -12.02 -25.68
C VAL A 210 7.70 -11.40 -24.34
N TRP A 211 6.65 -11.93 -23.72
CA TRP A 211 6.32 -11.65 -22.34
C TRP A 211 7.01 -12.67 -21.42
N THR A 212 7.70 -12.17 -20.40
CA THR A 212 8.33 -12.97 -19.35
C THR A 212 8.21 -12.24 -18.02
N LYS A 213 7.91 -12.97 -16.94
CA LYS A 213 7.90 -12.44 -15.57
C LYS A 213 8.55 -13.47 -14.64
N LYS A 214 9.37 -12.99 -13.71
CA LYS A 214 9.96 -13.83 -12.65
C LYS A 214 8.83 -14.33 -11.75
N ASP A 215 8.77 -15.64 -11.53
CA ASP A 215 7.78 -16.30 -10.65
C ASP A 215 6.32 -15.99 -10.97
N ALA A 216 5.94 -16.14 -12.24
CA ALA A 216 4.58 -16.01 -12.73
C ALA A 216 3.68 -17.23 -12.39
N VAL A 217 3.56 -17.52 -11.10
CA VAL A 217 2.63 -18.52 -10.56
C VAL A 217 1.21 -17.96 -10.61
N LEU A 218 0.26 -18.77 -11.07
CA LEU A 218 -1.14 -18.38 -11.22
C LEU A 218 -1.93 -18.64 -9.93
N GLU A 219 -2.77 -17.68 -9.60
CA GLU A 219 -3.66 -17.72 -8.44
C GLU A 219 -5.10 -17.41 -8.91
N SER A 220 -6.11 -17.85 -8.15
CA SER A 220 -7.49 -17.56 -8.48
C SER A 220 -7.78 -16.06 -8.43
N ALA A 221 -8.26 -15.51 -9.55
CA ALA A 221 -8.78 -14.15 -9.63
C ALA A 221 -10.20 -14.01 -9.05
N GLY A 222 -10.76 -15.09 -8.47
CA GLY A 222 -12.12 -15.15 -7.95
C GLY A 222 -13.18 -15.44 -9.01
N GLU A 223 -14.45 -15.42 -8.60
CA GLU A 223 -15.57 -15.53 -9.52
C GLU A 223 -15.59 -14.31 -10.47
N MET A 224 -15.72 -14.59 -11.76
CA MET A 224 -15.69 -13.59 -12.82
C MET A 224 -16.90 -13.80 -13.72
N GLU A 225 -17.79 -12.80 -13.76
CA GLU A 225 -18.98 -12.84 -14.62
C GLU A 225 -18.66 -12.53 -16.09
N ASP A 226 -17.65 -11.69 -16.34
CA ASP A 226 -17.28 -11.20 -17.66
C ASP A 226 -15.76 -11.05 -17.81
N VAL A 227 -15.16 -11.82 -18.73
CA VAL A 227 -13.73 -11.84 -19.01
C VAL A 227 -13.28 -10.56 -19.72
N GLU A 228 -14.14 -9.94 -20.53
CA GLU A 228 -13.83 -8.70 -21.25
C GLU A 228 -13.71 -7.53 -20.27
N VAL A 229 -14.65 -7.41 -19.32
CA VAL A 229 -14.60 -6.39 -18.26
C VAL A 229 -13.32 -6.53 -17.43
N PHE A 230 -12.94 -7.76 -17.09
CA PHE A 230 -11.69 -8.03 -16.38
C PHE A 230 -10.47 -7.61 -17.22
N ALA A 231 -10.41 -8.02 -18.49
CA ALA A 231 -9.32 -7.71 -19.40
C ALA A 231 -9.15 -6.18 -19.58
N GLN A 232 -10.24 -5.45 -19.77
CA GLN A 232 -10.25 -3.99 -19.89
C GLN A 232 -9.79 -3.31 -18.60
N ALA A 233 -10.26 -3.79 -17.43
CA ALA A 233 -9.84 -3.23 -16.14
C ALA A 233 -8.33 -3.42 -15.91
N LYS A 234 -7.76 -4.58 -16.28
CA LYS A 234 -6.32 -4.83 -16.17
C LYS A 234 -5.51 -4.01 -17.17
N THR A 235 -5.95 -3.94 -18.43
CA THR A 235 -5.30 -3.11 -19.44
C THR A 235 -5.26 -1.64 -19.03
N LYS A 236 -6.36 -1.14 -18.48
CA LYS A 236 -6.42 0.22 -17.93
C LYS A 236 -5.45 0.43 -16.77
N ASP A 237 -5.37 -0.51 -15.83
CA ASP A 237 -4.41 -0.44 -14.72
C ASP A 237 -2.96 -0.37 -15.23
N TYR A 238 -2.61 -1.12 -16.28
CA TYR A 238 -1.27 -1.05 -16.89
C TYR A 238 -1.00 0.31 -17.53
N GLU A 239 -1.99 0.86 -18.23
CA GLU A 239 -1.87 2.16 -18.86
C GLU A 239 -1.73 3.28 -17.84
N ASP A 240 -2.53 3.26 -16.78
CA ASP A 240 -2.48 4.25 -15.70
C ASP A 240 -1.12 4.21 -14.98
N ASN A 241 -0.58 3.00 -14.71
CA ASN A 241 0.77 2.84 -14.14
C ASN A 241 1.86 3.28 -15.13
N TYR A 242 1.71 3.02 -16.43
CA TYR A 242 2.66 3.45 -17.46
C TYR A 242 2.73 4.97 -17.56
N ILE A 243 1.57 5.64 -17.61
CA ILE A 243 1.47 7.10 -17.65
C ILE A 243 2.08 7.69 -16.37
N SER A 244 1.66 7.22 -15.20
CA SER A 244 2.16 7.71 -13.90
C SER A 244 3.68 7.52 -13.77
N GLY A 245 4.19 6.34 -14.13
CA GLY A 245 5.62 6.06 -14.13
C GLY A 245 6.41 6.99 -15.07
N MET A 246 5.88 7.28 -16.26
CA MET A 246 6.49 8.26 -17.17
C MET A 246 6.48 9.68 -16.62
N GLU A 247 5.34 10.13 -16.07
CA GLU A 247 5.20 11.48 -15.49
C GLU A 247 6.20 11.70 -14.36
N GLU A 248 6.36 10.71 -13.48
CA GLU A 248 7.35 10.75 -12.39
C GLU A 248 8.79 10.75 -12.90
N VAL A 249 9.13 9.90 -13.90
CA VAL A 249 10.46 9.88 -14.52
C VAL A 249 10.80 11.19 -15.25
N GLN A 250 9.79 11.93 -15.73
CA GLN A 250 10.01 13.20 -16.43
C GLN A 250 10.40 14.35 -15.49
N LYS A 251 10.17 14.24 -14.18
CA LYS A 251 10.62 15.23 -13.19
C LYS A 251 12.13 15.25 -13.00
N ASP A 252 12.65 16.29 -12.37
CA ASP A 252 14.10 16.57 -12.28
C ASP A 252 14.72 16.20 -10.93
N ASP A 253 13.91 15.79 -9.96
CA ASP A 253 14.37 15.36 -8.63
C ASP A 253 14.49 13.83 -8.53
N SER A 254 15.48 13.39 -7.74
CA SER A 254 15.80 11.98 -7.59
C SER A 254 14.63 11.18 -6.97
N ALA A 255 13.87 11.77 -6.03
CA ALA A 255 12.77 11.10 -5.36
C ALA A 255 11.64 10.71 -6.33
N SER A 256 11.19 11.66 -7.16
CA SER A 256 10.19 11.40 -8.19
C SER A 256 10.69 10.42 -9.24
N ILE A 257 11.91 10.58 -9.75
CA ILE A 257 12.45 9.63 -10.74
C ILE A 257 12.53 8.21 -10.14
N GLY A 258 12.92 8.10 -8.86
CA GLY A 258 12.94 6.84 -8.12
C GLY A 258 11.57 6.18 -8.03
N ASN A 259 10.53 6.94 -7.65
CA ASN A 259 9.14 6.45 -7.64
C ASN A 259 8.69 6.00 -9.02
N GLY A 260 8.99 6.78 -10.07
CA GLY A 260 8.66 6.42 -11.45
C GLY A 260 9.33 5.12 -11.91
N ILE A 261 10.59 4.89 -11.53
CA ILE A 261 11.29 3.62 -11.77
C ILE A 261 10.56 2.46 -11.09
N GLU A 262 10.13 2.61 -9.83
CA GLU A 262 9.42 1.54 -9.11
C GLU A 262 8.07 1.21 -9.73
N ILE A 263 7.31 2.22 -10.15
CA ILE A 263 6.03 2.03 -10.85
C ILE A 263 6.27 1.26 -12.15
N LEU A 264 7.21 1.73 -12.99
CA LEU A 264 7.51 1.07 -14.27
C LEU A 264 8.05 -0.35 -14.09
N LYS A 265 8.80 -0.65 -13.02
CA LYS A 265 9.29 -2.01 -12.73
C LYS A 265 8.16 -3.03 -12.61
N ARG A 266 7.00 -2.64 -12.08
CA ARG A 266 5.82 -3.53 -11.91
C ARG A 266 5.22 -3.94 -13.26
N ILE A 267 5.42 -3.12 -14.28
CA ILE A 267 4.93 -3.29 -15.64
C ILE A 267 6.08 -3.33 -16.65
N ALA A 268 7.26 -3.84 -16.26
CA ALA A 268 8.45 -3.82 -17.11
C ALA A 268 8.28 -4.53 -18.46
N TRP A 269 7.29 -5.42 -18.56
CA TRP A 269 6.90 -6.14 -19.79
C TRP A 269 5.94 -5.36 -20.69
N TYR A 270 5.33 -4.28 -20.20
CA TYR A 270 4.33 -3.48 -20.90
C TYR A 270 4.99 -2.35 -21.69
N LYS A 271 4.62 -2.22 -22.98
CA LYS A 271 5.18 -1.22 -23.91
C LYS A 271 6.72 -1.19 -23.86
N ASN A 272 7.33 -0.01 -23.84
CA ASN A 272 8.78 0.22 -23.73
C ASN A 272 9.22 0.52 -22.28
N SER A 273 8.47 0.05 -21.27
CA SER A 273 8.77 0.30 -19.85
C SER A 273 10.18 -0.17 -19.48
N LYS A 274 10.62 -1.30 -20.03
CA LYS A 274 11.99 -1.82 -19.80
C LYS A 274 13.06 -0.85 -20.27
N GLU A 275 12.90 -0.29 -21.47
CA GLU A 275 13.82 0.72 -22.02
C GLU A 275 13.76 2.01 -21.20
N LEU A 276 12.55 2.46 -20.82
CA LEU A 276 12.34 3.65 -20.00
C LEU A 276 13.03 3.53 -18.64
N ILE A 277 12.90 2.39 -17.96
CA ILE A 277 13.59 2.10 -16.70
C ILE A 277 15.10 2.23 -16.88
N LYS A 278 15.67 1.70 -17.97
CA LYS A 278 17.12 1.79 -18.23
C LYS A 278 17.56 3.25 -18.42
N THR A 279 16.76 4.07 -19.10
CA THR A 279 17.05 5.51 -19.25
C THR A 279 16.82 6.29 -17.95
N ALA A 280 15.81 5.93 -17.17
CA ALA A 280 15.44 6.57 -15.92
C ALA A 280 16.51 6.39 -14.84
N HIS A 281 17.14 5.22 -14.75
CA HIS A 281 18.28 5.02 -13.82
C HIS A 281 19.43 5.99 -14.10
N LYS A 282 19.78 6.20 -15.38
CA LYS A 282 20.81 7.21 -15.73
C LYS A 282 20.39 8.62 -15.32
N LYS A 283 19.11 8.96 -15.53
CA LYS A 283 18.57 10.26 -15.14
C LYS A 283 18.56 10.42 -13.61
N TYR A 284 18.21 9.37 -12.88
CA TYR A 284 18.24 9.31 -11.42
C TYR A 284 19.65 9.57 -10.90
N ASP A 285 20.66 8.87 -11.42
CA ASP A 285 22.06 9.06 -11.01
C ASP A 285 22.54 10.49 -11.24
N ILE A 286 22.13 11.10 -12.37
CA ILE A 286 22.42 12.50 -12.68
C ILE A 286 21.71 13.44 -11.70
N ALA A 287 20.44 13.18 -11.37
CA ALA A 287 19.66 13.97 -10.43
C ALA A 287 20.27 13.93 -9.02
N VAL A 288 20.63 12.74 -8.52
CA VAL A 288 21.32 12.56 -7.24
C VAL A 288 22.62 13.35 -7.21
N LYS A 289 23.48 13.21 -8.23
CA LYS A 289 24.73 13.97 -8.33
C LYS A 289 24.50 15.49 -8.38
N ASN A 290 23.44 15.95 -9.05
CA ASN A 290 23.11 17.37 -9.12
C ASN A 290 22.59 17.91 -7.78
N GLU A 291 21.80 17.14 -7.05
CA GLU A 291 21.31 17.47 -5.70
C GLU A 291 22.48 17.53 -4.71
N GLU A 292 23.37 16.54 -4.72
CA GLU A 292 24.61 16.54 -3.94
C GLU A 292 25.50 17.74 -4.28
N ARG A 293 25.65 18.08 -5.56
CA ARG A 293 26.38 19.29 -5.99
C ARG A 293 25.73 20.57 -5.49
N LYS A 294 24.40 20.67 -5.53
CA LYS A 294 23.66 21.83 -4.99
C LYS A 294 23.89 21.94 -3.49
N GLN A 295 23.71 20.86 -2.73
CA GLN A 295 23.98 20.83 -1.29
C GLN A 295 25.44 21.15 -0.96
N ALA A 296 26.41 20.58 -1.70
CA ALA A 296 27.83 20.88 -1.54
C ALA A 296 28.14 22.35 -1.90
N SER A 297 27.49 22.91 -2.92
CA SER A 297 27.65 24.32 -3.29
C SER A 297 27.04 25.27 -2.25
N GLU A 298 25.92 24.91 -1.64
CA GLU A 298 25.27 25.64 -0.55
C GLU A 298 26.13 25.58 0.71
N ASN A 299 26.66 24.39 1.03
CA ASN A 299 27.64 24.21 2.11
C ASN A 299 28.94 24.98 1.85
N ARG A 300 29.43 25.01 0.61
CA ARG A 300 30.58 25.84 0.20
C ARG A 300 30.28 27.33 0.23
N ARG A 301 29.07 27.78 -0.13
CA ARG A 301 28.64 29.19 -0.02
C ARG A 301 28.52 29.58 1.46
N ALA A 302 27.95 28.73 2.30
CA ALA A 302 27.91 28.90 3.74
C ALA A 302 29.31 28.95 4.35
N ASN A 303 30.25 28.12 3.87
CA ASN A 303 31.66 28.14 4.31
C ASN A 303 32.47 29.32 3.74
N ARG A 304 32.26 29.74 2.49
CA ARG A 304 32.87 30.95 1.92
C ARG A 304 32.38 32.22 2.63
N GLN A 305 31.13 32.29 3.06
CA GLN A 305 30.66 33.38 3.93
C GLN A 305 31.37 33.40 5.29
N LYS A 306 31.82 32.25 5.80
CA LYS A 306 32.65 32.15 7.02
C LYS A 306 34.12 32.53 6.75
N ASP A 307 34.67 32.18 5.59
CA ASP A 307 36.06 32.48 5.22
C ASP A 307 36.30 33.93 4.76
N VAL A 308 35.32 34.56 4.09
CA VAL A 308 35.39 35.99 3.73
C VAL A 308 35.38 36.87 4.99
N LYS A 309 34.63 36.46 6.03
CA LYS A 309 34.67 37.10 7.36
C LYS A 309 36.02 36.92 8.08
N LYS A 310 36.79 35.86 7.76
CA LYS A 310 38.16 35.63 8.27
C LYS A 310 39.22 36.44 7.53
N LYS A 311 39.11 36.58 6.21
CA LYS A 311 40.10 37.30 5.36
C LYS A 311 40.02 38.83 5.47
N TYR A 312 38.91 39.40 5.93
CA TYR A 312 38.77 40.84 6.18
C TYR A 312 39.52 41.32 7.45
N MET A 313 39.92 40.38 8.32
CA MET A 313 40.62 40.64 9.59
C MET A 313 42.15 40.62 9.47
N THR A 314 42.71 40.27 8.30
CA THR A 314 44.14 39.97 8.12
C THR A 314 44.93 41.02 7.33
N ALA A 315 44.33 42.18 6.97
CA ALA A 315 44.95 43.20 6.12
C ALA A 315 45.28 44.55 6.81
N LEU A 316 45.22 44.64 8.15
CA LEU A 316 45.42 45.91 8.89
C LEU A 316 46.55 45.87 9.93
N VAL A 317 47.62 45.09 9.69
CA VAL A 317 48.75 44.98 10.65
C VAL A 317 50.10 45.01 9.92
N ALA A 318 50.41 46.15 9.32
CA ALA A 318 51.77 46.57 8.98
C ALA A 318 51.75 48.10 9.16
N VAL A 319 52.27 48.71 10.22
CA VAL A 319 53.70 49.07 10.36
C VAL A 319 54.05 49.55 11.80
N GLY A 320 53.13 49.52 12.78
CA GLY A 320 53.37 50.06 14.14
C GLY A 320 53.66 49.04 15.25
N VAL A 321 54.24 47.88 14.92
CA VAL A 321 53.99 46.61 15.67
C VAL A 321 54.98 46.25 16.79
N ILE A 322 56.20 46.79 16.90
CA ILE A 322 57.19 45.97 17.62
C ILE A 322 57.46 46.36 19.09
N ILE A 323 57.20 47.59 19.55
CA ILE A 323 57.75 48.01 20.87
C ILE A 323 56.69 48.33 21.96
N ALA A 324 55.43 48.62 21.59
CA ALA A 324 54.33 48.78 22.56
C ALA A 324 53.44 47.51 22.71
N ILE A 325 53.59 46.53 21.81
CA ILE A 325 52.75 45.33 21.74
C ILE A 325 53.05 44.32 22.86
N VAL A 326 54.25 44.32 23.43
CA VAL A 326 54.63 43.37 24.49
C VAL A 326 53.89 43.63 25.82
N ALA A 327 53.48 44.88 26.09
CA ALA A 327 52.67 45.21 27.27
C ALA A 327 51.15 45.09 27.02
N ILE A 328 50.68 45.24 25.78
CA ILE A 328 49.25 45.15 25.41
C ILE A 328 48.83 43.69 25.15
N VAL A 329 49.71 42.84 24.61
CA VAL A 329 49.43 41.41 24.33
C VAL A 329 49.26 40.59 25.61
N THR A 330 49.91 40.96 26.71
CA THR A 330 49.72 40.28 28.00
C THR A 330 48.33 40.57 28.60
N VAL A 331 47.81 41.80 28.47
CA VAL A 331 46.50 42.18 29.00
C VAL A 331 45.35 41.76 28.06
N ALA A 332 45.52 41.92 26.74
CA ALA A 332 44.48 41.65 25.74
C ALA A 332 44.32 40.17 25.35
N PHE A 333 45.32 39.31 25.59
CA PHE A 333 45.24 37.89 25.23
C PHE A 333 45.30 36.94 26.44
N PHE A 334 46.05 37.23 27.51
CA PHE A 334 46.13 36.31 28.66
C PHE A 334 44.93 36.43 29.61
N ILE A 335 44.41 37.64 29.87
CA ILE A 335 43.26 37.83 30.75
C ILE A 335 41.99 37.19 30.14
N PRO A 336 41.62 37.46 28.88
CA PRO A 336 40.46 36.81 28.26
C PRO A 336 40.67 35.30 28.09
N ASN A 337 41.89 34.82 27.81
CA ASN A 337 42.16 33.39 27.68
C ASN A 337 42.10 32.63 29.02
N LYS A 338 42.53 33.23 30.13
CA LYS A 338 42.39 32.65 31.47
C LYS A 338 40.91 32.59 31.88
N LYS A 339 40.15 33.67 31.66
CA LYS A 339 38.69 33.70 31.86
C LYS A 339 37.98 32.66 30.98
N TYR A 340 38.34 32.56 29.70
CA TYR A 340 37.80 31.58 28.77
C TYR A 340 38.03 30.13 29.23
N LYS A 341 39.26 29.79 29.64
CA LYS A 341 39.58 28.45 30.16
C LYS A 341 38.86 28.17 31.49
N ASN A 342 38.68 29.18 32.34
CA ASN A 342 37.93 29.05 33.58
C ASN A 342 36.43 28.82 33.31
N ALA A 343 35.84 29.59 32.39
CA ALA A 343 34.46 29.45 31.96
C ALA A 343 34.19 28.06 31.36
N GLU A 344 35.10 27.55 30.53
CA GLU A 344 35.04 26.18 29.99
C GLU A 344 35.10 25.13 31.10
N LYS A 345 35.95 25.33 32.12
CA LYS A 345 36.01 24.45 33.29
C LYS A 345 34.72 24.49 34.11
N LEU A 346 34.11 25.66 34.28
CA LEU A 346 32.82 25.81 34.97
C LEU A 346 31.70 25.08 34.21
N LEU A 347 31.68 25.21 32.88
CA LEU A 347 30.73 24.52 32.01
C LEU A 347 30.86 22.99 32.12
N LYS A 348 32.09 22.46 32.01
CA LYS A 348 32.38 21.02 32.19
C LYS A 348 32.01 20.50 33.58
N ASN A 349 32.10 21.35 34.59
CA ASN A 349 31.68 21.04 35.97
C ASN A 349 30.18 21.32 36.21
N GLN A 350 29.39 21.53 35.16
CA GLN A 350 27.94 21.79 35.21
C GLN A 350 27.54 23.02 36.05
N LYS A 351 28.47 23.95 36.29
CA LYS A 351 28.22 25.22 36.99
C LYS A 351 27.75 26.28 35.99
N TYR A 352 26.62 26.01 35.34
CA TYR A 352 26.17 26.75 34.16
C TYR A 352 25.95 28.24 34.42
N THR A 353 25.32 28.62 35.54
CA THR A 353 25.12 30.05 35.88
C THR A 353 26.43 30.82 36.03
N GLN A 354 27.46 30.18 36.60
CA GLN A 354 28.78 30.79 36.74
C GLN A 354 29.49 30.86 35.39
N ALA A 355 29.37 29.81 34.56
CA ALA A 355 29.90 29.79 33.20
C ALA A 355 29.28 30.88 32.32
N VAL A 356 27.96 31.10 32.42
CA VAL A 356 27.24 32.18 31.71
C VAL A 356 27.85 33.54 32.00
N THR A 357 28.08 33.87 33.28
CA THR A 357 28.66 35.17 33.68
C THR A 357 30.03 35.37 33.03
N GLU A 358 30.91 34.37 33.12
CA GLU A 358 32.25 34.45 32.56
C GLU A 358 32.26 34.46 31.02
N PHE A 359 31.37 33.72 30.35
CA PHE A 359 31.26 33.74 28.89
C PHE A 359 30.64 35.02 28.34
N LYS A 360 29.70 35.63 29.07
CA LYS A 360 29.09 36.92 28.70
C LYS A 360 30.12 38.05 28.72
N ASP A 361 30.98 38.07 29.73
CA ASP A 361 32.12 39.01 29.84
C ASP A 361 33.12 38.91 28.67
N LEU A 362 33.16 37.77 27.98
CA LEU A 362 34.11 37.51 26.90
C LEU A 362 33.67 38.04 25.53
N GLY A 363 32.42 38.53 25.38
CA GLY A 363 31.98 39.34 24.23
C GLY A 363 32.13 38.71 22.83
N GLY A 364 32.29 37.38 22.73
CA GLY A 364 32.58 36.69 21.46
C GLY A 364 34.05 36.35 21.21
N PHE A 365 34.91 36.45 22.23
CA PHE A 365 36.26 35.89 22.19
C PHE A 365 36.21 34.37 21.95
N ARG A 366 36.84 33.90 20.87
CA ARG A 366 36.84 32.48 20.44
C ARG A 366 35.42 31.92 20.31
N LYS A 367 35.16 30.71 20.83
CA LYS A 367 33.85 30.05 20.84
C LYS A 367 32.98 30.45 22.04
N SER A 368 33.26 31.59 22.69
CA SER A 368 32.50 31.99 23.90
C SER A 368 31.00 32.15 23.65
N LYS A 369 30.58 32.53 22.43
CA LYS A 369 29.15 32.59 22.06
C LYS A 369 28.51 31.19 21.97
N GLU A 370 29.21 30.23 21.36
CA GLU A 370 28.79 28.83 21.28
C GLU A 370 28.65 28.21 22.69
N PHE A 371 29.65 28.41 23.55
CA PHE A 371 29.60 27.92 24.94
C PHE A 371 28.63 28.69 25.84
N LEU A 372 28.37 29.96 25.55
CA LEU A 372 27.31 30.71 26.21
C LEU A 372 25.93 30.14 25.84
N ALA A 373 25.72 29.81 24.56
CA ALA A 373 24.51 29.14 24.10
C ALA A 373 24.35 27.76 24.78
N GLU A 374 25.42 26.97 24.88
CA GLU A 374 25.44 25.70 25.60
C GLU A 374 25.06 25.85 27.08
N ALA A 375 25.68 26.82 27.77
CA ALA A 375 25.40 27.05 29.19
C ALA A 375 23.94 27.44 29.42
N TYR A 376 23.38 28.36 28.60
CA TYR A 376 21.97 28.73 28.69
C TYR A 376 21.03 27.56 28.37
N TYR A 377 21.33 26.78 27.34
CA TYR A 377 20.54 25.60 26.97
C TYR A 377 20.45 24.61 28.13
N ASN A 378 21.58 24.31 28.78
CA ASN A 378 21.61 23.40 29.93
C ASN A 378 20.85 23.94 31.15
N ILE A 379 20.83 25.26 31.38
CA ILE A 379 19.96 25.86 32.41
C ILE A 379 18.48 25.70 32.04
N GLY A 380 18.13 25.84 30.76
CA GLY A 380 16.78 25.55 30.26
C GLY A 380 16.36 24.11 30.53
N LEU A 381 17.23 23.13 30.27
CA LEU A 381 16.99 21.73 30.62
C LEU A 381 16.86 21.49 32.13
N GLN A 382 17.66 22.19 32.97
CA GLN A 382 17.51 22.13 34.42
C GLN A 382 16.13 22.65 34.86
N ALA A 383 15.67 23.77 34.29
CA ALA A 383 14.35 24.31 34.57
C ALA A 383 13.22 23.34 34.14
N LEU A 384 13.37 22.63 33.02
CA LEU A 384 12.43 21.56 32.64
C LEU A 384 12.37 20.42 33.66
N ASN A 385 13.52 20.01 34.21
CA ASN A 385 13.56 19.00 35.27
C ASN A 385 12.89 19.50 36.57
N GLU A 386 12.96 20.80 36.83
CA GLU A 386 12.23 21.50 37.91
C GLU A 386 10.74 21.73 37.57
N LYS A 387 10.29 21.38 36.36
CA LYS A 387 8.95 21.63 35.81
C LYS A 387 8.58 23.12 35.69
N ASP A 388 9.58 23.99 35.58
CA ASP A 388 9.42 25.43 35.37
C ASP A 388 9.58 25.75 33.88
N GLU A 389 8.49 25.60 33.13
CA GLU A 389 8.50 25.77 31.66
C GLU A 389 8.71 27.25 31.24
N ASP A 390 8.23 28.21 32.02
CA ASP A 390 8.43 29.63 31.74
C ASP A 390 9.91 30.00 31.83
N LYS A 391 10.57 29.56 32.91
CA LYS A 391 12.02 29.73 33.09
C LYS A 391 12.80 28.97 32.02
N ALA A 392 12.38 27.77 31.66
CA ALA A 392 13.01 27.00 30.59
C ALA A 392 12.96 27.75 29.25
N SER A 393 11.78 28.26 28.87
CA SER A 393 11.55 29.04 27.66
C SER A 393 12.44 30.29 27.60
N ASP A 394 12.54 31.05 28.70
CA ASP A 394 13.42 32.21 28.80
C ASP A 394 14.90 31.84 28.58
N TYR A 395 15.38 30.74 29.16
CA TYR A 395 16.75 30.29 28.97
C TYR A 395 17.02 29.70 27.58
N PHE A 396 16.06 29.02 26.96
CA PHE A 396 16.19 28.62 25.56
C PHE A 396 16.22 29.82 24.62
N LYS A 397 15.43 30.86 24.88
CA LYS A 397 15.52 32.13 24.14
C LYS A 397 16.91 32.75 24.26
N LYS A 398 17.45 32.84 25.49
CA LYS A 398 18.82 33.33 25.72
C LYS A 398 19.89 32.49 25.02
N SER A 399 19.71 31.17 24.96
CA SER A 399 20.60 30.27 24.24
C SER A 399 20.56 30.50 22.72
N ASN A 400 19.36 30.58 22.14
CA ASN A 400 19.17 30.86 20.72
C ASN A 400 19.73 32.23 20.32
N ASP A 401 19.50 33.26 21.15
CA ASP A 401 20.00 34.62 20.92
C ASP A 401 21.53 34.71 21.05
N ALA A 402 22.15 33.88 21.90
CA ALA A 402 23.61 33.87 22.09
C ALA A 402 24.36 33.40 20.83
N ASP A 403 23.89 32.31 20.20
CA ASP A 403 24.39 31.85 18.89
C ASP A 403 23.39 30.92 18.18
N LYS A 404 22.47 31.51 17.41
CA LYS A 404 21.45 30.78 16.63
C LYS A 404 22.01 29.73 15.66
N SER A 405 23.26 29.89 15.23
CA SER A 405 23.89 28.98 14.26
C SER A 405 24.59 27.77 14.90
N SER A 406 24.86 27.86 16.20
CA SER A 406 25.45 26.78 17.00
C SER A 406 24.49 25.61 17.17
N GLU A 407 25.04 24.44 17.54
CA GLU A 407 24.25 23.25 17.85
C GLU A 407 23.20 23.53 18.95
N TYR A 408 23.64 24.10 20.08
CA TYR A 408 22.76 24.41 21.21
C TYR A 408 21.77 25.53 20.90
N GLY A 409 22.15 26.51 20.07
CA GLY A 409 21.21 27.53 19.59
C GLY A 409 20.10 26.93 18.75
N LYS A 410 20.41 25.97 17.86
CA LYS A 410 19.39 25.23 17.09
C LYS A 410 18.50 24.37 17.97
N GLN A 411 19.07 23.62 18.91
CA GLN A 411 18.33 22.81 19.87
C GLN A 411 17.40 23.67 20.73
N ALA A 412 17.89 24.81 21.23
CA ALA A 412 17.06 25.78 21.94
C ALA A 412 15.95 26.36 21.04
N GLY A 413 16.26 26.62 19.76
CA GLY A 413 15.27 27.01 18.76
C GLY A 413 14.15 25.99 18.60
N ALA A 414 14.47 24.69 18.62
CA ALA A 414 13.48 23.62 18.55
C ALA A 414 12.50 23.63 19.75
N PHE A 415 12.98 23.91 20.97
CA PHE A 415 12.11 24.09 22.14
C PHE A 415 11.21 25.32 21.99
N LEU A 416 11.74 26.44 21.48
CA LEU A 416 10.95 27.64 21.24
C LEU A 416 9.86 27.42 20.18
N ASP A 417 10.19 26.71 19.11
CA ASP A 417 9.21 26.30 18.08
C ASP A 417 8.12 25.42 18.69
N TYR A 418 8.47 24.48 19.57
CA TYR A 418 7.49 23.66 20.28
C TYR A 418 6.53 24.51 21.13
N TYR A 419 7.04 25.44 21.94
CA TYR A 419 6.19 26.31 22.76
C TYR A 419 5.32 27.25 21.92
N ALA A 420 5.87 27.77 20.82
CA ALA A 420 5.11 28.58 19.88
C ALA A 420 4.03 27.74 19.16
N ALA A 421 4.28 26.45 18.91
CA ALA A 421 3.31 25.53 18.33
C ALA A 421 2.16 25.24 19.29
N THR A 422 2.44 25.03 20.59
CA THR A 422 1.39 24.85 21.60
C THR A 422 0.53 26.09 21.77
N ASP A 423 1.13 27.28 21.79
CA ASP A 423 0.40 28.56 21.84
C ASP A 423 -0.45 28.77 20.57
N ALA A 424 0.08 28.44 19.39
CA ALA A 424 -0.68 28.47 18.14
C ALA A 424 -1.85 27.49 18.15
N LEU A 425 -1.66 26.28 18.70
CA LEU A 425 -2.68 25.26 18.85
C LEU A 425 -3.82 25.74 19.77
N ASP A 426 -3.49 26.33 20.92
CA ASP A 426 -4.46 26.89 21.86
C ASP A 426 -5.27 28.04 21.23
N LYS A 427 -4.60 28.85 20.39
CA LYS A 427 -5.23 29.90 19.57
C LYS A 427 -5.98 29.37 18.35
N LYS A 428 -6.01 28.06 18.14
CA LYS A 428 -6.63 27.37 17.00
C LYS A 428 -6.05 27.75 15.64
N ASP A 429 -4.82 28.27 15.62
CA ASP A 429 -4.04 28.51 14.40
C ASP A 429 -3.33 27.20 14.01
N TYR A 430 -4.12 26.28 13.46
CA TYR A 430 -3.70 24.90 13.24
C TYR A 430 -2.61 24.77 12.15
N ASP A 431 -2.60 25.65 11.15
CA ASP A 431 -1.57 25.63 10.11
C ASP A 431 -0.22 26.06 10.67
N LYS A 432 -0.21 27.13 11.46
CA LYS A 432 0.99 27.58 12.15
C LYS A 432 1.46 26.57 13.19
N ALA A 433 0.55 25.98 13.97
CA ALA A 433 0.87 24.93 14.93
C ALA A 433 1.53 23.74 14.24
N GLN A 434 0.96 23.28 13.11
CA GLN A 434 1.54 22.17 12.32
C GLN A 434 2.95 22.49 11.85
N GLN A 435 3.17 23.68 11.28
CA GLN A 435 4.49 24.11 10.79
C GLN A 435 5.52 24.15 11.93
N LEU A 436 5.16 24.74 13.06
CA LEU A 436 6.06 24.90 14.21
C LEU A 436 6.37 23.56 14.89
N PHE A 437 5.38 22.66 15.07
CA PHE A 437 5.68 21.31 15.58
C PHE A 437 6.60 20.53 14.63
N THR A 438 6.40 20.68 13.32
CA THR A 438 7.27 20.03 12.31
C THR A 438 8.69 20.58 12.39
N SER A 439 8.85 21.91 12.43
CA SER A 439 10.14 22.59 12.60
C SER A 439 10.85 22.13 13.86
N SER A 440 10.12 22.09 14.98
CA SER A 440 10.63 21.61 16.27
C SER A 440 11.11 20.16 16.19
N ALA A 441 10.29 19.24 15.67
CA ALA A 441 10.65 17.83 15.57
C ALA A 441 11.88 17.58 14.67
N GLN A 442 12.07 18.37 13.61
CA GLN A 442 13.20 18.25 12.69
C GLN A 442 14.51 18.83 13.25
N ALA A 443 14.41 19.92 14.01
CA ALA A 443 15.58 20.60 14.57
C ALA A 443 16.04 20.00 15.91
N ALA A 444 15.15 19.32 16.63
CA ALA A 444 15.45 18.70 17.91
C ALA A 444 16.37 17.48 17.77
N SER A 445 17.32 17.35 18.70
CA SER A 445 18.09 16.12 18.95
C SER A 445 17.57 15.36 20.18
N ASP A 446 16.85 16.04 21.07
CA ASP A 446 16.24 15.44 22.26
C ASP A 446 15.02 14.60 21.86
N PHE A 447 15.10 13.30 22.12
CA PHE A 447 14.06 12.35 21.77
C PHE A 447 12.71 12.65 22.43
N ASN A 448 12.70 13.17 23.67
CA ASN A 448 11.45 13.49 24.35
C ASN A 448 10.76 14.69 23.68
N LEU A 449 11.53 15.70 23.27
CA LEU A 449 11.02 16.84 22.51
C LEU A 449 10.49 16.40 21.14
N ILE A 450 11.24 15.57 20.40
CA ILE A 450 10.78 15.02 19.11
C ILE A 450 9.44 14.28 19.30
N ASN A 451 9.33 13.47 20.36
CA ASN A 451 8.12 12.70 20.63
C ASN A 451 6.93 13.59 21.01
N LYS A 452 7.16 14.64 21.84
CA LYS A 452 6.14 15.63 22.20
C LYS A 452 5.68 16.45 20.99
N ALA A 453 6.61 16.92 20.16
CA ALA A 453 6.28 17.66 18.94
C ALA A 453 5.48 16.80 17.95
N SER A 454 5.89 15.53 17.77
CA SER A 454 5.16 14.56 16.96
C SER A 454 3.74 14.29 17.49
N ALA A 455 3.56 14.23 18.82
CA ALA A 455 2.23 14.13 19.41
C ALA A 455 1.38 15.39 19.13
N GLY A 456 1.98 16.57 19.17
CA GLY A 456 1.34 17.83 18.76
C GLY A 456 0.88 17.82 17.30
N MET A 457 1.71 17.30 16.39
CA MET A 457 1.33 17.10 14.97
C MET A 457 0.14 16.13 14.83
N ALA A 458 0.13 15.03 15.59
CA ALA A 458 -0.97 14.09 15.60
C ALA A 458 -2.27 14.75 16.09
N GLN A 459 -2.19 15.58 17.13
CA GLN A 459 -3.33 16.32 17.67
C GLN A 459 -3.90 17.32 16.66
N VAL A 460 -3.04 18.07 15.96
CA VAL A 460 -3.47 18.97 14.88
C VAL A 460 -4.18 18.20 13.77
N SER A 461 -3.60 17.08 13.34
CA SER A 461 -4.20 16.21 12.30
C SER A 461 -5.56 15.67 12.75
N TYR A 462 -5.69 15.27 14.00
CA TYR A 462 -6.94 14.78 14.59
C TYR A 462 -8.02 15.86 14.60
N ILE A 463 -7.69 17.09 15.02
CA ILE A 463 -8.62 18.23 15.04
C ILE A 463 -9.09 18.58 13.61
N LYS A 464 -8.21 18.44 12.61
CA LYS A 464 -8.54 18.62 11.19
C LYS A 464 -9.31 17.45 10.58
N ALA A 465 -9.67 16.44 11.37
CA ALA A 465 -10.31 15.19 10.94
C ALA A 465 -9.50 14.37 9.92
N ASP A 466 -8.18 14.60 9.84
CA ASP A 466 -7.25 13.71 9.16
C ASP A 466 -6.84 12.57 10.12
N TYR A 467 -7.80 11.68 10.36
CA TYR A 467 -7.63 10.59 11.32
C TYR A 467 -6.57 9.57 10.90
N SER A 468 -6.27 9.46 9.60
CA SER A 468 -5.22 8.56 9.11
C SER A 468 -3.85 9.06 9.54
N THR A 469 -3.52 10.32 9.22
CA THR A 469 -2.26 10.95 9.63
C THR A 469 -2.13 11.01 11.15
N ALA A 470 -3.22 11.38 11.85
CA ALA A 470 -3.26 11.40 13.30
C ALA A 470 -2.93 10.02 13.90
N TRP A 471 -3.56 8.96 13.39
CA TRP A 471 -3.35 7.60 13.86
C TRP A 471 -1.93 7.10 13.60
N GLN A 472 -1.40 7.25 12.39
CA GLN A 472 -0.05 6.78 12.09
C GLN A 472 1.00 7.51 12.92
N THR A 473 0.83 8.82 13.12
CA THR A 473 1.75 9.63 13.93
C THR A 473 1.69 9.23 15.39
N ILE A 474 0.48 9.16 16.00
CA ILE A 474 0.36 8.83 17.42
C ILE A 474 0.74 7.37 17.72
N LYS A 475 0.54 6.45 16.78
CA LYS A 475 0.97 5.05 16.90
C LYS A 475 2.49 4.96 17.08
N ASN A 476 3.26 5.73 16.30
CA ASN A 476 4.71 5.78 16.41
C ASN A 476 5.16 6.44 17.72
N VAL A 477 4.45 7.48 18.16
CA VAL A 477 4.70 8.16 19.44
C VAL A 477 4.43 7.22 20.63
N TYR A 478 3.31 6.50 20.59
CA TYR A 478 2.90 5.56 21.62
C TYR A 478 3.85 4.37 21.76
N ALA A 479 4.41 3.87 20.64
CA ALA A 479 5.43 2.82 20.67
C ALA A 479 6.69 3.24 21.47
N LYS A 480 6.96 4.55 21.54
CA LYS A 480 8.12 5.14 22.21
C LYS A 480 7.83 5.55 23.66
N ASP A 481 6.62 6.05 23.93
CA ASP A 481 6.15 6.44 25.26
C ASP A 481 4.66 6.08 25.43
N ASN A 482 4.43 4.83 25.84
CA ASN A 482 3.08 4.31 25.98
C ASN A 482 2.35 4.86 27.22
N LYS A 483 3.06 5.33 28.25
CA LYS A 483 2.45 5.80 29.49
C LYS A 483 1.83 7.18 29.30
N THR A 484 2.56 8.07 28.64
CA THR A 484 2.13 9.46 28.44
C THR A 484 1.01 9.57 27.41
N PHE A 485 1.07 8.77 26.33
CA PHE A 485 0.20 8.94 25.15
C PHE A 485 -0.89 7.87 24.99
N GLN A 486 -1.17 7.07 26.02
CA GLN A 486 -2.18 6.01 25.97
C GLN A 486 -3.58 6.53 25.61
N ALA A 487 -3.96 7.69 26.17
CA ALA A 487 -5.28 8.26 25.94
C ALA A 487 -5.45 8.71 24.48
N GLN A 488 -4.47 9.43 23.94
CA GLN A 488 -4.46 9.88 22.55
C GLN A 488 -4.41 8.71 21.57
N TYR A 489 -3.59 7.69 21.86
CA TYR A 489 -3.54 6.47 21.06
C TYR A 489 -4.91 5.79 20.99
N ALA A 490 -5.58 5.62 22.13
CA ALA A 490 -6.90 5.01 22.20
C ALA A 490 -7.97 5.83 21.46
N GLU A 491 -7.97 7.14 21.65
CA GLU A 491 -8.94 8.06 21.04
C GLU A 491 -8.77 8.13 19.52
N TYR A 492 -7.54 8.33 19.03
CA TYR A 492 -7.28 8.55 17.61
C TYR A 492 -7.42 7.24 16.82
N GLY A 493 -7.00 6.12 17.41
CA GLY A 493 -7.22 4.80 16.83
C GLY A 493 -8.71 4.47 16.72
N TYR A 494 -9.52 4.86 17.71
CA TYR A 494 -10.97 4.71 17.63
C TYR A 494 -11.58 5.53 16.50
N ALA A 495 -11.22 6.81 16.38
CA ALA A 495 -11.74 7.67 15.32
C ALA A 495 -11.33 7.16 13.92
N TYR A 496 -10.09 6.71 13.76
CA TYR A 496 -9.62 6.12 12.51
C TYR A 496 -10.32 4.81 12.18
N ALA A 497 -10.48 3.91 13.16
CA ALA A 497 -11.25 2.67 13.00
C ALA A 497 -12.69 2.96 12.54
N LYS A 498 -13.36 3.93 13.19
CA LYS A 498 -14.70 4.36 12.81
C LYS A 498 -14.74 4.89 11.37
N GLN A 499 -13.77 5.73 10.99
CA GLN A 499 -13.69 6.28 9.63
C GLN A 499 -13.54 5.16 8.58
N LEU A 500 -12.69 4.17 8.83
CA LEU A 500 -12.51 3.02 7.94
C LEU A 500 -13.81 2.24 7.76
N ILE A 501 -14.50 1.94 8.86
CA ILE A 501 -15.79 1.23 8.83
C ILE A 501 -16.82 2.05 8.07
N ASP A 502 -16.96 3.34 8.37
CA ASP A 502 -17.94 4.22 7.72
C ASP A 502 -17.70 4.31 6.19
N LYS A 503 -16.44 4.20 5.74
CA LYS A 503 -16.03 4.12 4.32
C LYS A 503 -16.19 2.74 3.69
N GLY A 504 -16.47 1.69 4.46
CA GLY A 504 -16.66 0.32 3.98
C GLY A 504 -15.47 -0.61 4.17
N SER A 505 -14.32 -0.12 4.66
CA SER A 505 -13.14 -0.92 5.03
C SER A 505 -13.35 -1.60 6.40
N ILE A 506 -14.35 -2.48 6.51
CA ILE A 506 -14.78 -3.06 7.79
C ILE A 506 -13.66 -3.85 8.47
N LYS A 507 -12.98 -4.73 7.72
CA LYS A 507 -11.94 -5.62 8.27
C LYS A 507 -10.80 -4.80 8.89
N GLU A 508 -10.23 -3.87 8.13
CA GLU A 508 -9.15 -2.99 8.58
C GLU A 508 -9.60 -2.13 9.77
N GLY A 509 -10.81 -1.57 9.72
CA GLY A 509 -11.36 -0.78 10.82
C GLY A 509 -11.52 -1.59 12.11
N MET A 510 -12.00 -2.83 12.02
CA MET A 510 -12.13 -3.72 13.18
C MET A 510 -10.78 -4.19 13.72
N GLU A 511 -9.78 -4.42 12.86
CA GLU A 511 -8.41 -4.71 13.29
C GLU A 511 -7.81 -3.55 14.10
N VAL A 512 -8.01 -2.31 13.66
CA VAL A 512 -7.59 -1.13 14.44
C VAL A 512 -8.36 -1.05 15.76
N TYR A 513 -9.69 -1.19 15.71
CA TYR A 513 -10.54 -1.10 16.90
C TYR A 513 -10.15 -2.11 17.99
N SER A 514 -9.89 -3.37 17.62
CA SER A 514 -9.47 -4.43 18.57
C SER A 514 -8.19 -4.11 19.35
N LYS A 515 -7.31 -3.27 18.78
CA LYS A 515 -6.06 -2.83 19.45
C LYS A 515 -6.31 -1.74 20.48
N VAL A 516 -7.37 -0.96 20.32
CA VAL A 516 -7.66 0.21 21.17
C VAL A 516 -8.87 0.04 22.08
N GLU A 517 -9.73 -0.96 21.85
CA GLU A 517 -10.99 -1.13 22.58
C GLU A 517 -10.81 -1.26 24.10
N LYS A 518 -9.74 -1.92 24.55
CA LYS A 518 -9.46 -2.09 25.99
C LYS A 518 -8.89 -0.84 26.64
N LEU A 519 -8.35 0.06 25.82
CA LEU A 519 -7.72 1.32 26.26
C LEU A 519 -8.70 2.49 26.16
N SER A 520 -9.70 2.37 25.30
CA SER A 520 -10.69 3.40 25.02
C SER A 520 -11.92 3.25 25.92
N LYS A 521 -12.48 4.38 26.36
CA LYS A 521 -13.82 4.43 26.96
C LYS A 521 -14.93 4.60 25.90
N SER A 522 -14.57 4.64 24.62
CA SER A 522 -15.50 4.88 23.53
C SER A 522 -16.50 3.73 23.34
N ALA A 523 -17.69 4.08 22.85
CA ALA A 523 -18.73 3.11 22.53
C ALA A 523 -18.26 2.11 21.47
N ASN A 524 -18.79 0.89 21.51
CA ASN A 524 -18.51 -0.09 20.46
C ASN A 524 -18.89 0.43 19.07
N LEU A 525 -18.21 -0.07 18.03
CA LEU A 525 -18.46 0.35 16.65
C LEU A 525 -19.63 -0.41 16.00
N SER A 526 -20.48 -1.07 16.80
CA SER A 526 -21.58 -1.88 16.31
C SER A 526 -22.60 -1.08 15.49
N GLU A 527 -22.82 0.21 15.81
CA GLU A 527 -23.69 1.07 15.01
C GLU A 527 -23.09 1.39 13.62
N SER A 528 -21.80 1.69 13.52
CA SER A 528 -21.13 1.89 12.23
C SER A 528 -21.17 0.63 11.37
N VAL A 529 -20.90 -0.55 11.95
CA VAL A 529 -20.99 -1.83 11.25
C VAL A 529 -22.43 -2.12 10.82
N TYR A 530 -23.41 -1.83 11.67
CA TYR A 530 -24.84 -1.95 11.33
C TYR A 530 -25.22 -1.08 10.13
N ASN A 531 -24.79 0.18 10.12
CA ASN A 531 -25.09 1.10 9.02
C ASN A 531 -24.49 0.61 7.69
N GLN A 532 -23.32 -0.03 7.71
CA GLN A 532 -22.77 -0.64 6.50
C GLN A 532 -23.50 -1.91 6.08
N ALA A 533 -23.94 -2.73 7.02
CA ALA A 533 -24.80 -3.86 6.70
C ALA A 533 -26.10 -3.40 6.03
N VAL A 534 -26.73 -2.33 6.53
CA VAL A 534 -27.93 -1.73 5.92
C VAL A 534 -27.64 -1.30 4.47
N LYS A 535 -26.54 -0.57 4.22
CA LYS A 535 -26.15 -0.16 2.85
C LYS A 535 -25.96 -1.35 1.91
N LEU A 536 -25.31 -2.42 2.38
CA LEU A 536 -25.15 -3.65 1.60
C LEU A 536 -26.49 -4.30 1.29
N GLY A 537 -27.39 -4.34 2.27
CA GLY A 537 -28.76 -4.82 2.08
C GLY A 537 -29.52 -3.99 1.03
N GLU A 538 -29.42 -2.66 1.09
CA GLU A 538 -30.04 -1.74 0.13
C GLU A 538 -29.47 -1.91 -1.29
N ALA A 539 -28.19 -2.26 -1.41
CA ALA A 539 -27.54 -2.62 -2.67
C ALA A 539 -27.90 -4.03 -3.18
N GLY A 540 -28.72 -4.80 -2.47
CA GLY A 540 -29.07 -6.19 -2.82
C GLY A 540 -28.01 -7.23 -2.45
N LYS A 541 -26.94 -6.84 -1.76
CA LYS A 541 -25.87 -7.72 -1.27
C LYS A 541 -26.27 -8.38 0.06
N ILE A 542 -27.35 -9.15 0.03
CA ILE A 542 -28.01 -9.68 1.23
C ILE A 542 -27.10 -10.56 2.07
N GLN A 543 -26.31 -11.44 1.45
CA GLN A 543 -25.42 -12.32 2.19
C GLN A 543 -24.31 -11.55 2.92
N GLU A 544 -23.70 -10.55 2.27
CA GLU A 544 -22.70 -9.69 2.89
C GLU A 544 -23.31 -8.91 4.08
N SER A 545 -24.52 -8.37 3.91
CA SER A 545 -25.28 -7.71 4.99
C SER A 545 -25.53 -8.67 6.17
N LEU A 546 -26.05 -9.87 5.91
CA LEU A 546 -26.32 -10.88 6.93
C LEU A 546 -25.06 -11.26 7.71
N ASN A 547 -23.92 -11.40 7.02
CA ASN A 547 -22.64 -11.71 7.65
C ASN A 547 -22.21 -10.61 8.64
N LEU A 548 -22.30 -9.33 8.24
CA LEU A 548 -21.98 -8.21 9.13
C LEU A 548 -22.94 -8.12 10.32
N LEU A 549 -24.25 -8.25 10.08
CA LEU A 549 -25.23 -8.24 11.18
C LEU A 549 -24.99 -9.40 12.15
N ASN A 550 -24.59 -10.57 11.65
CA ASN A 550 -24.28 -11.73 12.47
C ASN A 550 -23.10 -11.50 13.42
N GLN A 551 -22.10 -10.70 13.01
CA GLN A 551 -20.94 -10.39 13.86
C GLN A 551 -21.33 -9.54 15.08
N ILE A 552 -22.32 -8.64 14.94
CA ILE A 552 -22.68 -7.66 15.97
C ILE A 552 -24.03 -7.94 16.66
N LYS A 553 -24.81 -8.92 16.20
CA LYS A 553 -26.14 -9.20 16.78
C LYS A 553 -26.11 -9.60 18.27
N GLY A 554 -24.97 -10.10 18.75
CA GLY A 554 -24.81 -10.50 20.16
C GLY A 554 -24.79 -9.31 21.12
N ASN A 555 -24.34 -8.13 20.66
CA ASN A 555 -24.15 -6.94 21.48
C ASN A 555 -24.89 -5.70 20.97
N TYR A 556 -25.61 -5.79 19.84
CA TYR A 556 -26.38 -4.69 19.27
C TYR A 556 -27.80 -5.13 18.86
N ALA A 557 -28.80 -4.71 19.65
CA ALA A 557 -30.17 -5.16 19.51
C ALA A 557 -30.78 -4.88 18.13
N LYS A 558 -30.53 -3.69 17.54
CA LYS A 558 -31.01 -3.35 16.19
C LYS A 558 -30.48 -4.32 15.13
N ALA A 559 -29.20 -4.73 15.23
CA ALA A 559 -28.63 -5.71 14.31
C ALA A 559 -29.26 -7.09 14.47
N LYS A 560 -29.55 -7.52 15.71
CA LYS A 560 -30.27 -8.78 15.95
C LYS A 560 -31.64 -8.77 15.29
N THR A 561 -32.42 -7.72 15.52
CA THR A 561 -33.76 -7.58 14.93
C THR A 561 -33.72 -7.62 13.41
N LEU A 562 -32.78 -6.89 12.79
CA LEU A 562 -32.65 -6.86 11.34
C LEU A 562 -32.16 -8.20 10.79
N TYR A 563 -31.17 -8.84 11.42
CA TYR A 563 -30.66 -10.16 11.04
C TYR A 563 -31.77 -11.22 11.04
N ASP A 564 -32.54 -11.29 12.13
CA ASP A 564 -33.62 -12.28 12.26
C ASP A 564 -34.70 -12.06 11.19
N SER A 565 -35.03 -10.80 10.91
CA SER A 565 -35.99 -10.40 9.87
C SER A 565 -35.51 -10.78 8.46
N MET A 566 -34.29 -10.37 8.09
CA MET A 566 -33.69 -10.66 6.78
C MET A 566 -33.50 -12.16 6.57
N ASN A 567 -32.94 -12.88 7.55
CA ASN A 567 -32.69 -14.33 7.44
C ASN A 567 -34.00 -15.13 7.33
N SER A 568 -35.04 -14.74 8.06
CA SER A 568 -36.37 -15.35 7.94
C SER A 568 -37.01 -15.09 6.58
N PHE A 569 -36.86 -13.87 6.05
CA PHE A 569 -37.38 -13.51 4.73
C PHE A 569 -36.63 -14.24 3.61
N HIS A 570 -35.31 -14.21 3.62
CA HIS A 570 -34.42 -14.91 2.69
C HIS A 570 -34.83 -16.39 2.52
N LYS A 571 -35.03 -17.11 3.63
CA LYS A 571 -35.49 -18.52 3.61
C LYS A 571 -36.85 -18.73 2.93
N LYS A 572 -37.76 -17.76 3.02
CA LYS A 572 -39.10 -17.84 2.40
C LYS A 572 -39.06 -17.57 0.90
N VAL A 573 -38.11 -16.76 0.44
CA VAL A 573 -38.06 -16.24 -0.94
C VAL A 573 -36.94 -16.83 -1.78
N SER A 574 -36.00 -17.57 -1.19
CA SER A 574 -34.81 -18.11 -1.86
C SER A 574 -35.12 -18.87 -3.15
N LEU A 575 -36.21 -19.64 -3.18
CA LEU A 575 -36.67 -20.39 -4.36
C LEU A 575 -37.18 -19.52 -5.51
N TRP A 576 -37.40 -18.22 -5.27
CA TRP A 576 -37.95 -17.27 -6.23
C TRP A 576 -36.85 -16.43 -6.87
N LEU A 577 -35.68 -16.35 -6.24
CA LEU A 577 -34.58 -15.50 -6.68
C LEU A 577 -34.02 -15.99 -8.02
N GLY A 578 -33.51 -15.05 -8.81
CA GLY A 578 -32.92 -15.30 -10.12
C GLY A 578 -33.81 -14.89 -11.28
N THR A 579 -33.37 -15.24 -12.49
CA THR A 579 -34.04 -14.84 -13.73
C THR A 579 -34.94 -15.95 -14.25
N TRP A 580 -36.23 -15.65 -14.32
CA TRP A 580 -37.27 -16.55 -14.77
C TRP A 580 -37.59 -16.31 -16.24
N LYS A 581 -37.49 -17.37 -17.04
CA LYS A 581 -37.87 -17.38 -18.44
C LYS A 581 -39.27 -17.94 -18.64
N HIS A 582 -40.13 -17.15 -19.27
CA HIS A 582 -41.51 -17.51 -19.60
C HIS A 582 -41.73 -17.43 -21.11
N ARG A 583 -42.60 -18.30 -21.64
CA ARG A 583 -42.99 -18.30 -23.05
C ARG A 583 -44.51 -18.20 -23.14
N GLY A 584 -44.99 -17.29 -23.98
CA GLY A 584 -46.42 -17.06 -24.17
C GLY A 584 -46.77 -16.69 -25.60
N THR A 585 -48.05 -16.42 -25.84
CA THR A 585 -48.57 -15.95 -27.12
C THR A 585 -49.36 -14.67 -26.87
N VAL A 586 -49.04 -13.61 -27.60
CA VAL A 586 -49.65 -12.27 -27.46
C VAL A 586 -50.13 -11.85 -28.82
N ASN A 587 -51.42 -11.55 -28.96
CA ASN A 587 -52.02 -11.20 -30.25
C ASN A 587 -51.75 -12.22 -31.38
N GLY A 588 -51.52 -13.50 -31.04
CA GLY A 588 -51.21 -14.56 -32.00
C GLY A 588 -49.72 -14.86 -32.20
N GLU A 589 -48.81 -14.02 -31.71
CA GLU A 589 -47.36 -14.20 -31.85
C GLU A 589 -46.73 -14.84 -30.61
N LYS A 590 -45.77 -15.76 -30.81
CA LYS A 590 -45.03 -16.39 -29.70
C LYS A 590 -43.96 -15.43 -29.15
N THR A 591 -44.04 -15.11 -27.88
CA THR A 591 -43.14 -14.17 -27.20
C THR A 591 -42.49 -14.83 -25.98
N THR A 592 -41.22 -14.51 -25.73
CA THR A 592 -40.49 -14.94 -24.53
C THR A 592 -40.32 -13.75 -23.61
N TYR A 593 -40.58 -13.96 -22.32
CA TYR A 593 -40.42 -12.97 -21.26
C TYR A 593 -39.37 -13.42 -20.24
N TYR A 594 -38.44 -12.54 -19.90
CA TYR A 594 -37.52 -12.66 -18.78
C TYR A 594 -37.94 -11.74 -17.63
N ILE A 595 -38.03 -12.27 -16.41
CA ILE A 595 -38.32 -11.52 -15.18
C ILE A 595 -37.27 -11.89 -14.15
N THR A 596 -36.59 -10.91 -13.56
CA THR A 596 -35.60 -11.15 -12.51
C THR A 596 -36.21 -10.81 -11.16
N PHE A 597 -36.03 -11.70 -10.19
CA PHE A 597 -36.36 -11.48 -8.79
C PHE A 597 -35.05 -11.41 -8.00
N SER A 598 -34.84 -10.33 -7.28
CA SER A 598 -33.69 -10.14 -6.39
C SER A 598 -34.18 -9.73 -5.01
N GLU A 599 -33.44 -10.09 -3.97
CA GLU A 599 -33.74 -9.62 -2.62
C GLU A 599 -33.00 -8.30 -2.36
N VAL A 600 -33.69 -7.35 -1.74
CA VAL A 600 -33.15 -6.03 -1.38
C VAL A 600 -33.64 -5.63 0.01
N LEU A 601 -32.92 -4.76 0.68
CA LEU A 601 -33.46 -4.02 1.81
C LEU A 601 -34.03 -2.69 1.30
N TYR A 602 -35.29 -2.40 1.59
CA TYR A 602 -35.90 -1.12 1.22
C TYR A 602 -36.51 -0.48 2.46
N LYS A 603 -36.03 0.72 2.82
CA LYS A 603 -36.46 1.48 4.01
C LYS A 603 -36.39 0.63 5.30
N GLY A 604 -35.36 -0.19 5.42
CA GLY A 604 -35.15 -1.06 6.58
C GLY A 604 -36.02 -2.33 6.60
N GLU A 605 -36.76 -2.62 5.54
CA GLU A 605 -37.55 -3.85 5.40
C GLU A 605 -36.97 -4.76 4.31
N PRO A 606 -36.83 -6.08 4.55
CA PRO A 606 -36.45 -7.00 3.50
C PRO A 606 -37.59 -7.16 2.49
N CYS A 607 -37.24 -7.01 1.22
CA CYS A 607 -38.14 -6.95 0.08
C CYS A 607 -37.65 -7.83 -1.07
N ILE A 608 -38.58 -8.26 -1.92
CA ILE A 608 -38.26 -8.75 -3.27
C ILE A 608 -38.37 -7.56 -4.23
N LYS A 609 -37.30 -7.28 -4.95
CA LYS A 609 -37.28 -6.42 -6.13
C LYS A 609 -37.52 -7.26 -7.38
N ILE A 610 -38.49 -6.84 -8.19
CA ILE A 610 -38.85 -7.50 -9.45
C ILE A 610 -38.51 -6.58 -10.62
N LYS A 611 -37.80 -7.12 -11.62
CA LYS A 611 -37.41 -6.42 -12.83
C LYS A 611 -37.89 -7.17 -14.08
N ASP A 612 -38.71 -6.52 -14.92
CA ASP A 612 -39.08 -7.02 -16.25
C ASP A 612 -37.98 -6.66 -17.27
N MET A 613 -37.36 -7.68 -17.87
CA MET A 613 -36.24 -7.51 -18.79
C MET A 613 -36.68 -7.34 -20.26
N ASN A 614 -37.98 -7.43 -20.57
CA ASN A 614 -38.48 -7.42 -21.96
C ASN A 614 -39.01 -6.07 -22.41
N ASN A 615 -39.14 -5.11 -21.49
CA ASN A 615 -39.69 -3.80 -21.77
C ASN A 615 -38.56 -2.75 -21.74
N LYS A 616 -38.06 -2.35 -22.92
CA LYS A 616 -36.98 -1.35 -23.03
C LYS A 616 -37.44 0.08 -22.70
N SER A 617 -38.75 0.38 -22.70
CA SER A 617 -39.26 1.76 -22.52
C SER A 617 -40.05 1.99 -21.22
N LEU A 618 -40.40 0.95 -20.47
CA LEU A 618 -41.11 1.07 -19.20
C LEU A 618 -40.39 0.24 -18.13
N GLY A 619 -39.43 0.89 -17.46
CA GLY A 619 -38.71 0.35 -16.32
C GLY A 619 -39.60 0.28 -15.07
N TYR A 620 -40.35 -0.81 -14.93
CA TYR A 620 -41.11 -1.09 -13.71
C TYR A 620 -40.27 -1.93 -12.76
N ASP A 621 -39.68 -1.27 -11.76
CA ASP A 621 -39.19 -1.92 -10.54
C ASP A 621 -40.34 -1.95 -9.53
N VAL A 622 -40.76 -3.15 -9.11
CA VAL A 622 -41.73 -3.30 -8.02
C VAL A 622 -41.03 -3.93 -6.82
N GLU A 623 -41.13 -3.26 -5.68
CA GLU A 623 -40.58 -3.72 -4.41
C GLU A 623 -41.71 -4.24 -3.52
N ILE A 624 -41.61 -5.52 -3.16
CA ILE A 624 -42.59 -6.22 -2.32
C ILE A 624 -41.96 -6.53 -0.98
N SER A 625 -42.50 -5.98 0.11
CA SER A 625 -42.04 -6.31 1.45
C SER A 625 -42.77 -7.49 2.06
N SER A 626 -42.17 -8.08 3.09
CA SER A 626 -42.79 -9.14 3.91
C SER A 626 -44.12 -8.74 4.58
N LYS A 627 -44.41 -7.44 4.71
CA LYS A 627 -45.65 -6.90 5.29
C LYS A 627 -46.77 -6.73 4.26
N ASN A 628 -46.41 -6.62 2.98
CA ASN A 628 -47.38 -6.57 1.91
C ASN A 628 -47.66 -8.00 1.43
N HIS A 629 -48.86 -8.52 1.73
CA HIS A 629 -49.37 -9.75 1.14
C HIS A 629 -49.74 -9.51 -0.33
N ILE A 630 -48.76 -9.15 -1.15
CA ILE A 630 -48.95 -8.91 -2.58
C ILE A 630 -49.22 -10.26 -3.22
N THR A 631 -50.50 -10.54 -3.40
CA THR A 631 -50.95 -11.74 -4.09
C THR A 631 -51.05 -11.52 -5.59
N GLN A 632 -50.88 -10.29 -6.10
CA GLN A 632 -51.05 -9.92 -7.51
C GLN A 632 -50.19 -8.69 -7.86
N ILE A 633 -49.48 -8.70 -9.02
CA ILE A 633 -48.74 -7.52 -9.55
C ILE A 633 -49.03 -7.38 -11.04
N GLU A 634 -49.27 -6.15 -11.47
CA GLU A 634 -49.40 -5.81 -12.87
C GLU A 634 -48.03 -5.57 -13.51
N VAL A 635 -47.75 -6.22 -14.65
CA VAL A 635 -46.52 -6.07 -15.42
C VAL A 635 -46.88 -5.93 -16.89
N GLY A 636 -46.74 -4.73 -17.46
CA GLY A 636 -47.17 -4.45 -18.84
C GLY A 636 -48.67 -4.69 -19.04
N LYS A 637 -49.07 -5.64 -19.91
CA LYS A 637 -50.47 -6.04 -20.11
C LYS A 637 -50.91 -7.24 -19.25
N TYR A 638 -50.13 -7.61 -18.24
CA TYR A 638 -50.30 -8.83 -17.47
C TYR A 638 -50.56 -8.57 -16.00
N MET A 639 -51.31 -9.48 -15.40
CA MET A 639 -51.51 -9.64 -13.97
C MET A 639 -50.86 -10.95 -13.51
N ILE A 640 -49.85 -10.83 -12.65
CA ILE A 640 -49.11 -11.94 -12.05
C ILE A 640 -49.69 -12.23 -10.68
N HIS A 641 -50.35 -13.36 -10.49
CA HIS A 641 -50.87 -13.78 -9.19
C HIS A 641 -49.86 -14.63 -8.41
N PHE A 642 -49.51 -14.17 -7.22
CA PHE A 642 -48.72 -14.84 -6.19
C PHE A 642 -49.64 -15.44 -5.12
N LYS A 643 -49.45 -16.72 -4.79
CA LYS A 643 -50.12 -17.33 -3.63
C LYS A 643 -49.11 -18.12 -2.82
N LEU A 644 -48.70 -17.55 -1.70
CA LEU A 644 -47.94 -18.25 -0.66
C LEU A 644 -48.88 -19.29 -0.02
N LYS A 645 -48.53 -20.57 -0.13
CA LYS A 645 -49.09 -21.64 0.70
C LYS A 645 -47.95 -22.23 1.51
N ASN A 646 -48.26 -22.66 2.72
CA ASN A 646 -47.27 -23.08 3.72
C ASN A 646 -46.31 -24.19 3.25
N ASN A 647 -46.68 -25.03 2.26
CA ASN A 647 -45.86 -26.18 1.84
C ASN A 647 -45.79 -26.33 0.30
N HIS A 648 -44.59 -26.12 -0.26
CA HIS A 648 -43.94 -26.70 -1.46
C HIS A 648 -44.66 -26.86 -2.82
N ASN A 649 -45.93 -26.50 -2.99
CA ASN A 649 -46.59 -26.48 -4.30
C ASN A 649 -47.03 -25.06 -4.68
N GLN A 650 -46.07 -24.25 -5.14
CA GLN A 650 -46.34 -22.87 -5.50
C GLN A 650 -46.94 -22.76 -6.90
N LYS A 651 -47.90 -21.85 -7.04
CA LYS A 651 -48.69 -21.62 -8.26
C LYS A 651 -48.66 -20.15 -8.65
N LEU A 652 -47.70 -19.76 -9.49
CA LEU A 652 -47.78 -18.50 -10.23
C LEU A 652 -48.83 -18.63 -11.33
N THR A 653 -49.80 -17.73 -11.36
CA THR A 653 -50.81 -17.68 -12.42
C THR A 653 -50.70 -16.35 -13.15
N TYR A 654 -50.53 -16.41 -14.48
CA TYR A 654 -50.54 -15.25 -15.35
C TYR A 654 -51.93 -15.06 -15.94
N THR A 655 -52.45 -13.85 -15.83
CA THR A 655 -53.69 -13.45 -16.50
C THR A 655 -53.37 -12.23 -17.37
N LEU A 656 -53.68 -12.28 -18.67
CA LEU A 656 -53.71 -11.05 -19.49
C LEU A 656 -54.86 -10.18 -18.95
N LEU A 657 -54.65 -8.88 -18.82
CA LEU A 657 -55.71 -7.95 -18.36
C LEU A 657 -56.97 -8.06 -19.23
N GLU A 658 -56.83 -8.46 -20.51
CA GLU A 658 -57.92 -8.57 -21.49
C GLU A 658 -58.10 -9.99 -22.09
N GLY A 659 -57.50 -11.05 -21.53
CA GLY A 659 -57.36 -12.35 -22.23
C GLY A 659 -57.48 -13.65 -21.39
N LYS A 660 -57.57 -14.80 -22.09
CA LYS A 660 -57.68 -16.15 -21.48
C LYS A 660 -56.38 -16.56 -20.75
N LYS A 661 -56.51 -17.28 -19.61
CA LYS A 661 -55.39 -17.81 -18.81
C LYS A 661 -54.49 -18.75 -19.62
N MET A 662 -53.18 -18.56 -19.49
CA MET A 662 -52.14 -19.25 -20.28
C MET A 662 -51.63 -20.55 -19.62
N LEU A 663 -51.01 -21.42 -20.45
CA LEU A 663 -50.30 -22.61 -20.01
C LEU A 663 -49.11 -22.24 -19.13
N ARG A 664 -49.00 -22.86 -17.96
CA ARG A 664 -47.85 -22.74 -17.08
C ARG A 664 -46.85 -23.84 -17.43
N GLU A 665 -45.63 -23.47 -17.80
CA GLU A 665 -44.48 -24.37 -17.91
C GLU A 665 -43.44 -23.90 -16.89
N LEU A 666 -43.24 -24.65 -15.80
CA LEU A 666 -42.10 -24.45 -14.91
C LEU A 666 -41.00 -25.43 -15.27
N LYS A 667 -39.75 -24.96 -15.25
CA LYS A 667 -38.59 -25.84 -15.21
C LYS A 667 -37.86 -25.63 -13.89
N TYR A 668 -37.68 -26.71 -13.14
CA TYR A 668 -36.92 -26.75 -11.88
C TYR A 668 -36.07 -28.03 -11.93
N GLU A 669 -34.75 -27.91 -11.70
CA GLU A 669 -33.79 -29.03 -11.76
C GLU A 669 -33.92 -29.90 -13.04
N GLY A 670 -34.05 -29.27 -14.21
CA GLY A 670 -34.17 -29.99 -15.49
C GLY A 670 -35.55 -30.62 -15.75
N VAL A 671 -36.46 -30.66 -14.78
CA VAL A 671 -37.80 -31.23 -14.91
C VAL A 671 -38.80 -30.16 -15.32
N THR A 672 -39.65 -30.47 -16.32
CA THR A 672 -40.66 -29.54 -16.85
C THR A 672 -42.06 -29.86 -16.31
N TYR A 673 -42.62 -28.97 -15.49
CA TYR A 673 -43.96 -29.06 -14.94
C TYR A 673 -44.94 -28.23 -15.77
N LYS A 674 -45.85 -28.91 -16.48
CA LYS A 674 -46.87 -28.27 -17.33
C LYS A 674 -48.24 -28.30 -16.64
N THR A 675 -48.89 -27.17 -16.48
CA THR A 675 -50.30 -27.12 -16.06
C THR A 675 -51.15 -26.30 -17.03
N LYS A 676 -52.18 -26.95 -17.60
CA LYS A 676 -53.24 -26.32 -18.39
C LYS A 676 -54.37 -25.89 -17.45
N TYR A 677 -54.73 -24.61 -17.45
CA TYR A 677 -55.95 -24.15 -16.76
C TYR A 677 -57.13 -24.14 -17.73
N LYS A 678 -58.13 -25.00 -17.50
CA LYS A 678 -59.47 -24.79 -18.06
C LYS A 678 -60.23 -23.82 -17.15
N LYS A 679 -60.95 -22.88 -17.78
CA LYS A 679 -61.94 -22.02 -17.14
C LYS A 679 -62.97 -22.94 -16.45
N LYS A 680 -63.32 -22.68 -15.19
CA LYS A 680 -64.65 -23.01 -14.70
C LYS A 680 -65.56 -21.88 -15.15
#